data_AF-W9CW16-F1
#
_entry.id   AF-W9CW16-F1
#
_cell.length_a   1.000
_cell.length_b   1.000
_cell.length_c   1.000
_cell.angle_alpha   90.00
_cell.angle_beta   90.00
_cell.angle_gamma   90.00
#
_symmetry.space_group_name_H-M   'P 1'
#
loop_
_entity.id
_entity.type
_entity.pdbx_description
1 polymer ?
#
loop_
_entity_poly.entity_id
_entity_poly.type
_entity_poly.pdbx_seq_one_letter_code
_entity_poly.pdbx_strand_id
1 'polypeptide(L)'
;MDALGDNARARLVTWYVNTQLREYRQVFRGNDEAGSLDNIGRRYSWFRRMLKTFEDEHAGIFPAGWRVNEVLANAFCEGTRDDFKGILERSMRRTDGGRIDVNLLLSCLQETMDFEQSLEKRFATGARASIDTLSSLEDKPLTFHGSISEAFEPYLSLWVDSQDKQLATMIPKYRIQPLLAADEEFSPQAVIPSSIELFHFYKTSLAQCAKLSTSERLLDFSKILAKYLDQYAQQVLLFFLQGAGGPSLEHTILVLNTADYWHANTQQLEDNLKRRIDSDLATKVDLSSQSDTFMGVASAAVLSLVNRVEVDCEGSWREMKNTNWSKMESVGDQSSYVAELLKHVNDQAGKILPLVAKQQYARAFCDNVVEHLANTYIANIVQCRPVSEVGAEQMLLDKYVLTKGLTALLTHSPSPSSATANTAFQKRVNNIMARLDPLLKTLQVRPSPPEGLVQAYLIHIADRSDTNFRKILELKGVRKQDQPALVEMFGMHRDGKTNEHLVQNSPLLTPLMNVAGLSSTGLGIGTPSGMPGLQTRFDPAGFGEKLFSAARDSMGTGGVGDRGVSPLGEDAKAAMEGNLKSIGKFFRRDMTGFGGMNIGGRFGAKKDALKRTLRASGSGVSIAAAACIQQKNTVKSNSTSLLGRNIERRMHIIGSGPAAHTAAIYLARAELKPVLYEGFLANGIAAGGQLTTTTDVENFPGFPKGIGGQELMDNMREQSERFGTEIVTETVAKVDLSKRPFKYWTEWDDKTEHTADSIIIATGASARRLGLPGEDKYWQNGISACAVCDGAVPIFRNKPLVVIGGGDSAAEEAMFLTKYGSHVTVLVRKDHLRASKTMAKRLLANKKVTVRYNTVGGEITGDDKGLMTHMIFKNPTTGEEEKAEANGLFYAVGHDPATALFKEQIDTDSEGYIVTKPGTSYTNVEGVFAAGDVQDKRYRQAITSAGSGCIAALEAEKFLAEQEDTENDLEKENQAEKGSNVVVPEYRSNPLL
;
A
#
# COMPACT_ATOMS: atom_id res chain seq x y z
N MET A 1 -10.75 36.85 -50.93
CA MET A 1 -9.60 36.09 -50.40
C MET A 1 -9.65 34.64 -50.85
N ASP A 2 -10.78 33.93 -50.75
CA ASP A 2 -10.88 32.52 -51.16
C ASP A 2 -10.78 32.24 -52.67
N ALA A 3 -10.92 33.26 -53.53
CA ALA A 3 -10.71 33.14 -54.97
C ALA A 3 -9.23 33.02 -55.40
N LEU A 4 -8.27 33.15 -54.47
CA LEU A 4 -6.83 33.20 -54.76
C LEU A 4 -6.13 31.82 -54.71
N GLY A 5 -6.81 30.77 -54.23
CA GLY A 5 -6.28 29.41 -54.10
C GLY A 5 -5.35 29.19 -52.89
N ASP A 6 -5.10 27.91 -52.54
CA ASP A 6 -4.38 27.52 -51.31
C ASP A 6 -2.93 28.03 -51.23
N ASN A 7 -2.24 28.11 -52.36
CA ASN A 7 -0.88 28.64 -52.42
C ASN A 7 -0.80 30.13 -52.08
N ALA A 8 -1.79 30.91 -52.50
CA ALA A 8 -1.86 32.33 -52.14
C ALA A 8 -2.26 32.51 -50.68
N ARG A 9 -3.19 31.67 -50.16
CA ARG A 9 -3.54 31.60 -48.72
C ARG A 9 -2.29 31.37 -47.88
N ALA A 10 -1.55 30.29 -48.14
CA ALA A 10 -0.34 29.96 -47.39
C ALA A 10 0.68 31.11 -47.40
N ARG A 11 0.96 31.70 -48.57
CA ARG A 11 1.90 32.83 -48.68
C ARG A 11 1.46 34.06 -47.88
N LEU A 12 0.17 34.40 -47.90
CA LEU A 12 -0.37 35.55 -47.16
C LEU A 12 -0.34 35.31 -45.64
N VAL A 13 -0.74 34.12 -45.19
CA VAL A 13 -0.68 33.73 -43.78
C VAL A 13 0.77 33.72 -43.29
N THR A 14 1.70 33.10 -44.04
CA THR A 14 3.13 33.10 -43.71
C THR A 14 3.72 34.50 -43.69
N TRP A 15 3.37 35.37 -44.65
CA TRP A 15 3.82 36.77 -44.66
C TRP A 15 3.32 37.53 -43.43
N TYR A 16 2.04 37.38 -43.10
CA TYR A 16 1.43 38.03 -41.94
C TYR A 16 2.09 37.57 -40.63
N VAL A 17 2.19 36.26 -40.41
CA VAL A 17 2.81 35.66 -39.23
C VAL A 17 4.26 36.12 -39.07
N ASN A 18 5.05 36.10 -40.15
CA ASN A 18 6.43 36.57 -40.11
C ASN A 18 6.56 38.07 -39.84
N THR A 19 5.61 38.87 -40.32
CA THR A 19 5.59 40.32 -40.08
C THR A 19 5.29 40.62 -38.63
N GLN A 20 4.27 39.97 -38.05
CA GLN A 20 3.91 40.13 -36.64
C GLN A 20 5.01 39.64 -35.69
N LEU A 21 5.59 38.46 -35.96
CA LEU A 21 6.67 37.91 -35.12
C LEU A 21 8.04 38.57 -35.37
N ARG A 22 8.16 39.55 -36.27
CA ARG A 22 9.45 40.20 -36.56
C ARG A 22 9.99 40.96 -35.35
N GLU A 23 9.14 41.73 -34.69
CA GLU A 23 9.52 42.49 -33.49
C GLU A 23 9.83 41.56 -32.32
N TYR A 24 9.04 40.50 -32.14
CA TYR A 24 9.30 39.43 -31.17
C TYR A 24 10.72 38.87 -31.31
N ARG A 25 11.07 38.45 -32.53
CA ARG A 25 12.39 37.88 -32.87
C ARG A 25 13.54 38.89 -32.74
N GLN A 26 13.27 40.18 -32.62
CA GLN A 26 14.28 41.20 -32.34
C GLN A 26 14.47 41.40 -30.84
N VAL A 27 13.38 41.49 -30.08
CA VAL A 27 13.40 41.75 -28.63
C VAL A 27 13.93 40.56 -27.84
N PHE A 28 13.59 39.33 -28.25
CA PHE A 28 13.87 38.12 -27.46
C PHE A 28 15.00 37.26 -28.02
N ARG A 29 15.95 37.86 -28.74
CA ARG A 29 17.13 37.16 -29.26
C ARG A 29 17.92 36.53 -28.12
N GLY A 30 18.41 35.31 -28.33
CA GLY A 30 19.10 34.50 -27.31
C GLY A 30 20.41 35.05 -26.72
N ASN A 31 20.83 36.28 -27.05
CA ASN A 31 21.99 36.97 -26.50
C ASN A 31 21.63 38.16 -25.58
N ASP A 32 20.37 38.61 -25.57
CA ASP A 32 19.94 39.75 -24.76
C ASP A 32 19.35 39.29 -23.41
N GLU A 33 19.47 40.12 -22.37
CA GLU A 33 18.93 39.86 -21.02
C GLU A 33 17.41 39.58 -21.05
N ALA A 34 16.69 40.22 -21.97
CA ALA A 34 15.27 39.99 -22.20
C ALA A 34 14.96 38.56 -22.68
N GLY A 35 15.92 37.88 -23.29
CA GLY A 35 15.80 36.53 -23.82
C GLY A 35 16.23 35.43 -22.86
N SER A 36 16.70 35.73 -21.64
CA SER A 36 17.17 34.75 -20.65
C SER A 36 16.04 33.85 -20.11
N LEU A 37 16.42 32.73 -19.50
CA LEU A 37 15.46 31.82 -18.84
C LEU A 37 14.75 32.48 -17.65
N ASP A 38 15.38 33.44 -16.98
CA ASP A 38 14.76 34.16 -15.86
C ASP A 38 13.56 35.04 -16.26
N ASN A 39 13.39 35.28 -17.57
CA ASN A 39 12.41 36.21 -18.11
C ASN A 39 11.40 35.55 -19.07
N ILE A 40 11.24 34.22 -19.05
CA ILE A 40 10.33 33.55 -20.00
C ILE A 40 8.87 34.02 -19.91
N GLY A 41 8.39 34.38 -18.71
CA GLY A 41 7.03 34.93 -18.53
C GLY A 41 6.79 36.21 -19.34
N ARG A 42 7.84 36.98 -19.66
CA ARG A 42 7.75 38.15 -20.55
C ARG A 42 7.46 37.75 -21.99
N ARG A 43 8.03 36.62 -22.48
CA ARG A 43 7.76 36.08 -23.83
C ARG A 43 6.29 35.72 -23.96
N TYR A 44 5.76 34.97 -22.99
CA TYR A 44 4.36 34.54 -22.99
C TYR A 44 3.38 35.72 -22.86
N SER A 45 3.70 36.70 -22.00
CA SER A 45 2.88 37.91 -21.86
C SER A 45 2.91 38.79 -23.11
N TRP A 46 4.04 38.85 -23.81
CA TRP A 46 4.14 39.54 -25.10
C TRP A 46 3.26 38.86 -26.14
N PHE A 47 3.33 37.53 -26.25
CA PHE A 47 2.50 36.79 -27.21
C PHE A 47 1.01 36.87 -26.89
N ARG A 48 0.61 36.80 -25.61
CA ARG A 48 -0.79 36.99 -25.20
C ARG A 48 -1.35 38.34 -25.65
N ARG A 49 -0.56 39.42 -25.55
CA ARG A 49 -0.94 40.75 -26.07
C ARG A 49 -1.05 40.76 -27.58
N MET A 50 -0.08 40.20 -28.29
CA MET A 50 -0.13 40.09 -29.75
C MET A 50 -1.34 39.31 -30.24
N LEU A 51 -1.67 38.19 -29.60
CA LEU A 51 -2.80 37.36 -29.96
C LEU A 51 -4.13 38.09 -29.68
N LYS A 52 -4.21 38.87 -28.61
CA LYS A 52 -5.34 39.76 -28.34
C LYS A 52 -5.49 40.85 -29.40
N THR A 53 -4.41 41.52 -29.79
CA THR A 53 -4.43 42.51 -30.89
C THR A 53 -4.88 41.87 -32.21
N PHE A 54 -4.45 40.63 -32.50
CA PHE A 54 -4.97 39.91 -33.66
C PHE A 54 -6.49 39.75 -33.59
N GLU A 55 -7.04 39.32 -32.45
CA GLU A 55 -8.47 39.11 -32.28
C GLU A 55 -9.29 40.40 -32.37
N ASP A 56 -8.81 41.47 -31.73
CA ASP A 56 -9.52 42.74 -31.65
C ASP A 56 -9.47 43.53 -32.97
N GLU A 57 -8.33 43.50 -33.68
CA GLU A 57 -8.06 44.40 -34.81
C GLU A 57 -7.90 43.68 -36.16
N HIS A 58 -7.34 42.47 -36.18
CA HIS A 58 -6.93 41.81 -37.43
C HIS A 58 -7.78 40.59 -37.81
N ALA A 59 -8.58 40.03 -36.91
CA ALA A 59 -9.38 38.84 -37.17
C ALA A 59 -10.36 39.06 -38.32
N GLY A 60 -10.94 40.26 -38.44
CA GLY A 60 -11.84 40.63 -39.53
C GLY A 60 -11.17 40.75 -40.91
N ILE A 61 -9.83 40.76 -40.97
CA ILE A 61 -9.06 40.84 -42.24
C ILE A 61 -9.01 39.48 -42.94
N PHE A 62 -9.08 38.38 -42.18
CA PHE A 62 -8.89 37.02 -42.67
C PHE A 62 -10.19 36.21 -42.59
N PRO A 63 -10.48 35.32 -43.55
CA PRO A 63 -11.56 34.35 -43.39
C PRO A 63 -11.34 33.48 -42.14
N ALA A 64 -12.38 33.25 -41.34
CA ALA A 64 -12.31 32.50 -40.09
C ALA A 64 -11.76 31.07 -40.28
N GLY A 65 -12.06 30.43 -41.42
CA GLY A 65 -11.56 29.11 -41.77
C GLY A 65 -10.05 29.03 -42.03
N TRP A 66 -9.35 30.17 -42.19
CA TRP A 66 -7.90 30.19 -42.39
C TRP A 66 -7.11 29.99 -41.08
N ARG A 67 -7.78 30.06 -39.92
CA ARG A 67 -7.19 29.80 -38.58
C ARG A 67 -5.85 30.52 -38.35
N VAL A 68 -5.75 31.78 -38.81
CA VAL A 68 -4.49 32.55 -38.80
C VAL A 68 -3.94 32.75 -37.39
N ASN A 69 -4.81 32.87 -36.38
CA ASN A 69 -4.47 32.89 -34.96
C ASN A 69 -3.74 31.62 -34.49
N GLU A 70 -4.17 30.45 -34.94
CA GLU A 70 -3.57 29.17 -34.57
C GLU A 70 -2.23 28.95 -35.27
N VAL A 71 -2.12 29.32 -36.55
CA VAL A 71 -0.84 29.31 -37.29
C VAL A 71 0.16 30.28 -36.66
N LEU A 72 -0.30 31.45 -36.20
CA LEU A 72 0.51 32.42 -35.46
C LEU A 72 1.00 31.86 -34.12
N ALA A 73 0.15 31.14 -33.38
CA ALA A 73 0.53 30.48 -32.14
C ALA A 73 1.55 29.35 -32.36
N ASN A 74 1.36 28.52 -33.39
CA ASN A 74 2.31 27.45 -33.70
C ASN A 74 3.68 28.01 -34.08
N ALA A 75 3.74 29.03 -34.93
CA ALA A 75 4.99 29.68 -35.32
C ALA A 75 5.71 30.37 -34.14
N PHE A 76 4.96 30.87 -33.16
CA PHE A 76 5.53 31.39 -31.91
C PHE A 76 6.12 30.27 -31.05
N CYS A 77 5.40 29.15 -30.89
CA CYS A 77 5.88 28.00 -30.13
C CYS A 77 7.16 27.42 -30.74
N GLU A 78 7.18 27.20 -32.05
CA GLU A 78 8.37 26.71 -32.77
C GLU A 78 9.59 27.61 -32.56
N GLY A 79 9.43 28.92 -32.77
CA GLY A 79 10.52 29.88 -32.57
C GLY A 79 11.02 29.94 -31.13
N THR A 80 10.10 29.86 -30.16
CA THR A 80 10.43 29.88 -28.73
C THR A 80 11.13 28.59 -28.28
N ARG A 81 10.68 27.43 -28.80
CA ARG A 81 11.33 26.14 -28.58
C ARG A 81 12.79 26.17 -29.06
N ASP A 82 13.04 26.69 -30.26
CA ASP A 82 14.39 26.78 -30.83
C ASP A 82 15.28 27.76 -30.04
N ASP A 83 14.72 28.89 -29.60
CA ASP A 83 15.41 29.82 -28.71
C ASP A 83 15.82 29.15 -27.39
N PHE A 84 14.90 28.41 -26.75
CA PHE A 84 15.17 27.70 -25.50
C PHE A 84 16.19 26.58 -25.68
N LYS A 85 16.11 25.79 -26.75
CA LYS A 85 17.15 24.81 -27.10
C LYS A 85 18.52 25.47 -27.15
N GLY A 86 18.63 26.60 -27.86
CA GLY A 86 19.88 27.37 -27.92
C GLY A 86 20.37 27.93 -26.58
N ILE A 87 19.47 28.45 -25.74
CA ILE A 87 19.82 29.03 -24.43
C ILE A 87 20.27 27.95 -23.45
N LEU A 88 19.55 26.83 -23.40
CA LEU A 88 19.87 25.69 -22.53
C LEU A 88 21.19 25.03 -22.96
N GLU A 89 21.43 24.85 -24.26
CA GLU A 89 22.69 24.32 -24.79
C GLU A 89 23.89 25.21 -24.42
N ARG A 90 23.74 26.54 -24.53
CA ARG A 90 24.79 27.49 -24.16
C ARG A 90 25.06 27.49 -22.66
N SER A 91 24.00 27.46 -21.86
CA SER A 91 24.10 27.45 -20.39
C SER A 91 24.80 26.20 -19.88
N MET A 92 24.61 25.05 -20.55
CA MET A 92 25.25 23.79 -20.19
C MET A 92 26.75 23.71 -20.55
N ARG A 93 27.20 24.50 -21.54
CA ARG A 93 28.62 24.54 -21.98
C ARG A 93 29.52 25.49 -21.17
N ARG A 94 28.97 26.30 -20.26
CA ARG A 94 29.76 27.25 -19.47
C ARG A 94 30.56 26.50 -18.40
N THR A 95 31.89 26.52 -18.51
CA THR A 95 32.83 25.92 -17.56
C THR A 95 33.09 26.78 -16.31
N ASP A 96 32.74 28.07 -16.33
CA ASP A 96 33.05 29.06 -15.27
C ASP A 96 31.93 29.28 -14.23
N GLY A 97 31.33 28.19 -13.72
CA GLY A 97 30.77 28.24 -12.35
C GLY A 97 29.28 28.54 -12.17
N GLY A 98 28.45 28.47 -13.21
CA GLY A 98 26.98 28.46 -13.05
C GLY A 98 26.35 27.28 -13.77
N ARG A 99 26.25 26.11 -13.13
CA ARG A 99 25.31 25.08 -13.61
C ARG A 99 23.90 25.66 -13.56
N ILE A 100 23.06 25.33 -14.53
CA ILE A 100 21.65 25.73 -14.54
C ILE A 100 21.05 25.35 -13.18
N ASP A 101 20.46 26.32 -12.49
CA ASP A 101 19.74 26.06 -11.24
C ASP A 101 18.53 25.17 -11.56
N VAL A 102 18.45 24.02 -10.90
CA VAL A 102 17.36 23.06 -11.09
C VAL A 102 16.02 23.73 -10.76
N ASN A 103 15.96 24.59 -9.74
CA ASN A 103 14.72 25.28 -9.38
C ASN A 103 14.29 26.27 -10.47
N LEU A 104 15.25 26.98 -11.08
CA LEU A 104 14.97 27.85 -12.21
C LEU A 104 14.50 27.04 -13.42
N LEU A 105 15.15 25.91 -13.73
CA LEU A 105 14.77 25.02 -14.82
C LEU A 105 13.33 24.50 -14.64
N LEU A 106 12.98 24.09 -13.43
CA LEU A 106 11.64 23.64 -13.07
C LEU A 106 10.60 24.74 -13.17
N SER A 107 10.89 25.93 -12.62
CA SER A 107 10.01 27.10 -12.71
C SER A 107 9.74 27.44 -14.18
N CYS A 108 10.81 27.43 -14.99
CA CYS A 108 10.70 27.71 -16.41
C CYS A 108 9.83 26.69 -17.15
N LEU A 109 10.04 25.40 -16.87
CA LEU A 109 9.26 24.33 -17.47
C LEU A 109 7.79 24.41 -17.04
N GLN A 110 7.50 24.66 -15.76
CA GLN A 110 6.13 24.80 -15.27
C GLN A 110 5.41 25.96 -15.95
N GLU A 111 6.00 27.16 -15.98
CA GLU A 111 5.42 28.32 -16.68
C GLU A 111 5.20 28.05 -18.18
N THR A 112 6.09 27.28 -18.80
CA THR A 112 5.96 26.85 -20.20
C THR A 112 4.79 25.91 -20.41
N MET A 113 4.63 24.90 -19.55
CA MET A 113 3.51 23.96 -19.62
C MET A 113 2.18 24.66 -19.35
N ASP A 114 2.12 25.59 -18.39
CA ASP A 114 0.92 26.38 -18.12
C ASP A 114 0.53 27.24 -19.33
N PHE A 115 1.53 27.78 -20.03
CA PHE A 115 1.31 28.51 -21.27
C PHE A 115 0.78 27.59 -22.39
N GLU A 116 1.39 26.43 -22.62
CA GLU A 116 0.92 25.44 -23.61
C GLU A 116 -0.51 24.99 -23.34
N GLN A 117 -0.83 24.66 -22.08
CA GLN A 117 -2.19 24.31 -21.67
C GLN A 117 -3.18 25.45 -21.93
N SER A 118 -2.76 26.70 -21.73
CA SER A 118 -3.60 27.87 -22.03
C SER A 118 -3.89 28.01 -23.54
N LEU A 119 -2.93 27.66 -24.41
CA LEU A 119 -3.15 27.62 -25.85
C LEU A 119 -4.05 26.44 -26.26
N GLU A 120 -3.80 25.25 -25.71
CA GLU A 120 -4.60 24.06 -25.95
C GLU A 120 -6.08 24.31 -25.59
N LYS A 121 -6.35 24.86 -24.39
CA LYS A 121 -7.71 25.23 -23.95
C LYS A 121 -8.36 26.26 -24.88
N ARG A 122 -7.57 27.19 -25.43
CA ARG A 122 -8.05 28.25 -26.32
C ARG A 122 -8.44 27.73 -27.70
N PHE A 123 -7.68 26.78 -28.24
CA PHE A 123 -7.90 26.25 -29.59
C PHE A 123 -8.69 24.93 -29.64
N ALA A 124 -8.94 24.28 -28.49
CA ALA A 124 -9.75 23.06 -28.39
C ALA A 124 -11.20 23.20 -28.88
N THR A 125 -11.74 24.42 -28.99
CA THR A 125 -13.14 24.71 -29.37
C THR A 125 -13.37 24.97 -30.86
N GLY A 126 -12.33 24.96 -31.70
CA GLY A 126 -12.43 25.31 -33.13
C GLY A 126 -12.59 24.13 -34.10
N ALA A 127 -13.79 23.54 -34.21
CA ALA A 127 -14.41 22.97 -35.44
C ALA A 127 -15.49 21.91 -35.15
N ARG A 128 -16.74 22.34 -35.00
CA ARG A 128 -17.91 21.63 -35.57
C ARG A 128 -18.61 22.58 -36.52
N ALA A 129 -17.99 22.82 -37.67
CA ALA A 129 -18.76 23.21 -38.85
C ALA A 129 -19.46 21.95 -39.38
N SER A 130 -20.71 22.12 -39.76
CA SER A 130 -21.72 21.13 -40.13
C SER A 130 -21.28 20.00 -41.06
N ILE A 131 -21.90 18.84 -40.84
CA ILE A 131 -22.09 17.75 -41.82
C ILE A 131 -22.45 18.34 -43.19
N ASP A 132 -21.53 18.23 -44.14
CA ASP A 132 -21.74 17.70 -45.51
C ASP A 132 -20.55 18.10 -46.39
N THR A 133 -19.55 17.21 -46.52
CA THR A 133 -18.87 16.84 -47.78
C THR A 133 -17.67 15.93 -47.49
N LEU A 134 -17.66 14.77 -48.17
CA LEU A 134 -16.64 13.71 -48.13
C LEU A 134 -15.31 14.12 -48.82
N SER A 135 -14.82 15.34 -48.62
CA SER A 135 -13.52 15.77 -49.15
C SER A 135 -12.89 16.86 -48.30
N SER A 136 -12.12 16.45 -47.28
CA SER A 136 -11.02 17.22 -46.68
C SER A 136 -10.24 16.30 -45.74
N LEU A 137 -9.26 15.57 -46.27
CA LEU A 137 -8.31 14.75 -45.50
C LEU A 137 -7.14 15.58 -44.94
N GLU A 138 -7.19 16.92 -44.98
CA GLU A 138 -6.00 17.78 -44.74
C GLU A 138 -6.06 18.73 -43.53
N ASP A 139 -7.17 18.88 -42.80
CA ASP A 139 -7.22 19.77 -41.62
C ASP A 139 -7.14 19.00 -40.29
N LYS A 140 -5.94 18.50 -39.94
CA LYS A 140 -5.66 18.09 -38.55
C LYS A 140 -5.49 19.34 -37.68
N PRO A 141 -6.18 19.44 -36.53
CA PRO A 141 -5.94 20.53 -35.56
C PRO A 141 -4.50 20.46 -35.04
N LEU A 142 -3.85 21.62 -34.86
CA LEU A 142 -2.51 21.69 -34.29
C LEU A 142 -2.61 21.46 -32.78
N THR A 143 -1.80 20.54 -32.25
CA THR A 143 -1.69 20.27 -30.81
C THR A 143 -0.57 21.10 -30.20
N PHE A 144 -0.84 21.80 -29.11
CA PHE A 144 0.13 22.70 -28.45
C PHE A 144 0.84 22.05 -27.27
N HIS A 145 0.36 20.91 -26.78
CA HIS A 145 1.06 20.11 -25.78
C HIS A 145 2.45 19.67 -26.28
N GLY A 146 3.51 19.96 -25.54
CA GLY A 146 4.88 19.61 -25.94
C GLY A 146 5.53 20.56 -26.95
N SER A 147 4.83 21.60 -27.41
CA SER A 147 5.30 22.46 -28.52
C SER A 147 6.54 23.31 -28.19
N ILE A 148 6.77 23.57 -26.91
CA ILE A 148 7.90 24.31 -26.34
C ILE A 148 8.62 23.47 -25.27
N SER A 149 7.87 22.78 -24.41
CA SER A 149 8.36 22.03 -23.24
C SER A 149 9.33 20.90 -23.61
N GLU A 150 9.24 20.34 -24.82
CA GLU A 150 10.21 19.40 -25.42
C GLU A 150 11.66 19.95 -25.39
N ALA A 151 11.86 21.28 -25.43
CA ALA A 151 13.19 21.88 -25.33
C ALA A 151 13.91 21.60 -23.99
N PHE A 152 13.15 21.33 -22.92
CA PHE A 152 13.67 21.14 -21.57
C PHE A 152 14.00 19.68 -21.25
N GLU A 153 13.42 18.73 -21.99
CA GLU A 153 13.52 17.30 -21.73
C GLU A 153 14.96 16.76 -21.64
N PRO A 154 15.92 17.17 -22.51
CA PRO A 154 17.31 16.73 -22.39
C PRO A 154 17.99 17.16 -21.09
N TYR A 155 17.45 18.17 -20.41
CA TYR A 155 18.05 18.79 -19.22
C TYR A 155 17.41 18.32 -17.91
N LEU A 156 16.32 17.55 -17.97
CA LEU A 156 15.68 16.95 -16.79
C LEU A 156 16.56 15.94 -16.07
N SER A 157 17.64 15.44 -16.70
CA SER A 157 18.65 14.63 -16.01
C SER A 157 19.27 15.37 -14.82
N LEU A 158 19.40 16.70 -14.88
CA LEU A 158 19.88 17.52 -13.76
C LEU A 158 18.94 17.46 -12.56
N TRP A 159 17.63 17.41 -12.82
CA TRP A 159 16.64 17.25 -11.77
C TRP A 159 16.70 15.85 -11.17
N VAL A 160 16.76 14.81 -12.02
CA VAL A 160 16.91 13.41 -11.60
C VAL A 160 18.17 13.22 -10.74
N ASP A 161 19.30 13.80 -11.15
CA ASP A 161 20.56 13.80 -10.39
C ASP A 161 20.44 14.53 -9.04
N SER A 162 19.64 15.60 -8.98
CA SER A 162 19.34 16.30 -7.72
C SER A 162 18.55 15.40 -6.77
N GLN A 163 17.54 14.68 -7.27
CA GLN A 163 16.77 13.74 -6.46
C GLN A 163 17.64 12.56 -5.96
N ASP A 164 18.54 12.02 -6.81
CA ASP A 164 19.51 10.99 -6.39
C ASP A 164 20.37 11.47 -5.21
N LYS A 165 20.87 12.71 -5.26
CA LYS A 165 21.65 13.30 -4.16
C LYS A 165 20.83 13.46 -2.88
N GLN A 166 19.57 13.90 -2.97
CA GLN A 166 18.71 14.02 -1.80
C GLN A 166 18.50 12.64 -1.14
N LEU A 167 18.13 11.63 -1.93
CA LEU A 167 17.98 10.25 -1.43
C LEU A 167 19.29 9.70 -0.84
N ALA A 168 20.44 9.99 -1.45
CA ALA A 168 21.76 9.60 -0.94
C ALA A 168 22.03 10.14 0.47
N THR A 169 21.51 11.33 0.80
CA THR A 169 21.66 11.92 2.14
C THR A 169 20.68 11.36 3.17
N MET A 170 19.53 10.85 2.73
CA MET A 170 18.50 10.32 3.63
C MET A 170 18.86 8.94 4.19
N ILE A 171 19.44 8.04 3.39
CA ILE A 171 19.75 6.66 3.85
C ILE A 171 20.67 6.63 5.08
N PRO A 172 21.81 7.36 5.12
CA PRO A 172 22.65 7.38 6.31
C PRO A 172 21.96 7.99 7.54
N LYS A 173 21.10 9.00 7.33
CA LYS A 173 20.30 9.63 8.40
C LYS A 173 19.38 8.58 9.05
N TYR A 174 18.65 7.81 8.24
CA TYR A 174 17.74 6.77 8.72
C TYR A 174 18.41 5.64 9.48
N ARG A 175 19.68 5.35 9.16
CA ARG A 175 20.45 4.33 9.86
C ARG A 175 20.81 4.70 11.31
N ILE A 176 20.97 6.00 11.59
CA ILE A 176 21.40 6.51 12.90
C ILE A 176 20.18 6.92 13.75
N GLN A 177 19.07 7.25 13.10
CA GLN A 177 17.83 7.64 13.75
C GLN A 177 17.26 6.48 14.59
N PRO A 178 16.73 6.75 15.80
CA PRO A 178 16.02 5.73 16.57
C PRO A 178 14.78 5.22 15.81
N LEU A 179 14.40 3.96 16.05
CA LEU A 179 13.29 3.31 15.35
C LEU A 179 11.90 3.83 15.76
N LEU A 180 11.80 4.42 16.95
CA LEU A 180 10.63 5.10 17.48
C LEU A 180 11.07 6.49 17.96
N ALA A 181 10.15 7.46 17.94
CA ALA A 181 10.41 8.74 18.58
C ALA A 181 10.53 8.57 20.10
N ALA A 182 11.20 9.50 20.79
CA ALA A 182 11.48 9.37 22.23
C ALA A 182 10.21 9.40 23.10
N ASP A 183 9.10 9.87 22.53
CA ASP A 183 7.77 10.05 23.10
C ASP A 183 6.73 9.05 22.56
N GLU A 184 7.11 8.18 21.62
CA GLU A 184 6.20 7.24 20.97
C GLU A 184 6.28 5.85 21.62
N GLU A 185 5.14 5.33 22.08
CA GLU A 185 5.06 3.99 22.66
C GLU A 185 5.03 2.90 21.56
N PHE A 186 5.69 1.78 21.82
CA PHE A 186 5.70 0.64 20.91
C PHE A 186 4.29 0.07 20.71
N SER A 187 3.90 -0.09 19.45
CA SER A 187 2.68 -0.81 19.04
C SER A 187 3.03 -2.04 18.18
N PRO A 188 2.38 -3.19 18.37
CA PRO A 188 2.57 -4.41 17.56
C PRO A 188 2.33 -4.22 16.05
N GLN A 189 1.62 -3.16 15.65
CA GLN A 189 1.33 -2.84 14.25
C GLN A 189 2.15 -1.64 13.73
N ALA A 190 2.98 -1.03 14.56
CA ALA A 190 3.77 0.14 14.16
C ALA A 190 4.80 -0.23 13.08
N VAL A 191 5.07 0.75 12.23
CA VAL A 191 6.13 0.75 11.22
C VAL A 191 7.13 1.86 11.54
N ILE A 192 8.36 1.71 11.08
CA ILE A 192 9.42 2.68 11.37
C ILE A 192 9.10 4.00 10.66
N PRO A 193 9.07 5.16 11.34
CA PRO A 193 8.67 6.45 10.74
C PRO A 193 9.47 6.85 9.49
N SER A 194 10.74 6.47 9.40
CA SER A 194 11.57 6.73 8.21
C SER A 194 11.06 6.06 6.94
N SER A 195 10.31 4.95 7.06
CA SER A 195 9.63 4.33 5.91
C SER A 195 8.50 5.20 5.37
N ILE A 196 7.77 5.89 6.25
CA ILE A 196 6.68 6.80 5.90
C ILE A 196 7.26 8.06 5.23
N GLU A 197 8.33 8.63 5.80
CA GLU A 197 9.03 9.79 5.23
C GLU A 197 9.55 9.47 3.81
N LEU A 198 10.16 8.30 3.63
CA LEU A 198 10.68 7.85 2.34
C LEU A 198 9.55 7.57 1.33
N PHE A 199 8.45 6.94 1.75
CA PHE A 199 7.29 6.69 0.88
C PHE A 199 6.64 8.00 0.41
N HIS A 200 6.49 8.98 1.31
CA HIS A 200 5.99 10.30 0.95
C HIS A 200 6.92 11.01 -0.05
N PHE A 201 8.23 10.95 0.17
CA PHE A 201 9.20 11.48 -0.79
C PHE A 201 9.04 10.85 -2.19
N TYR A 202 8.83 9.52 -2.25
CA TYR A 202 8.63 8.81 -3.51
C TYR A 202 7.36 9.29 -4.21
N LYS A 203 6.22 9.34 -3.50
CA LYS A 203 4.94 9.77 -4.06
C LYS A 203 5.03 11.19 -4.63
N THR A 204 5.59 12.12 -3.86
CA THR A 204 5.71 13.53 -4.25
C THR A 204 6.68 13.71 -5.42
N SER A 205 7.85 13.07 -5.37
CA SER A 205 8.85 13.17 -6.45
C SER A 205 8.38 12.50 -7.73
N LEU A 206 7.64 11.40 -7.65
CA LEU A 206 7.04 10.75 -8.81
C LEU A 206 5.98 11.63 -9.47
N ALA A 207 5.09 12.23 -8.67
CA ALA A 207 4.08 13.16 -9.19
C ALA A 207 4.74 14.38 -9.85
N GLN A 208 5.82 14.90 -9.27
CA GLN A 208 6.61 15.98 -9.88
C GLN A 208 7.28 15.53 -11.18
N CYS A 209 7.97 14.38 -11.19
CA CYS A 209 8.61 13.87 -12.40
C CYS A 209 7.61 13.64 -13.53
N ALA A 210 6.47 13.01 -13.25
CA ALA A 210 5.42 12.74 -14.22
C ALA A 210 4.76 14.01 -14.77
N LYS A 211 4.73 15.11 -14.00
CA LYS A 211 4.31 16.42 -14.52
C LYS A 211 5.31 17.01 -15.53
N LEU A 212 6.60 16.71 -15.37
CA LEU A 212 7.69 17.30 -16.16
C LEU A 212 8.01 16.46 -17.41
N SER A 213 7.91 15.13 -17.31
CA SER A 213 8.17 14.20 -18.40
C SER A 213 7.60 12.81 -18.09
N THR A 214 6.94 12.21 -19.06
CA THR A 214 6.42 10.82 -19.01
C THR A 214 7.29 9.83 -19.78
N SER A 215 8.42 10.29 -20.33
CA SER A 215 9.27 9.55 -21.26
C SER A 215 10.42 8.81 -20.54
N GLU A 216 11.58 8.67 -21.18
CA GLU A 216 12.77 7.98 -20.64
C GLU A 216 13.25 8.56 -19.30
N ARG A 217 13.02 9.85 -19.01
CA ARG A 217 13.43 10.47 -17.75
C ARG A 217 12.68 9.92 -16.54
N LEU A 218 11.40 9.62 -16.69
CA LEU A 218 10.60 8.99 -15.64
C LEU A 218 11.06 7.54 -15.39
N LEU A 219 11.47 6.84 -16.46
CA LEU A 219 12.09 5.50 -16.35
C LEU A 219 13.45 5.57 -15.64
N ASP A 220 14.28 6.56 -15.94
CA ASP A 220 15.57 6.72 -15.25
C ASP A 220 15.37 7.05 -13.78
N PHE A 221 14.38 7.88 -13.46
CA PHE A 221 14.00 8.17 -12.07
C PHE A 221 13.48 6.92 -11.34
N SER A 222 12.66 6.07 -11.98
CA SER A 222 12.17 4.83 -11.36
C SER A 222 13.31 3.88 -10.97
N LYS A 223 14.38 3.79 -11.79
CA LYS A 223 15.59 3.00 -11.45
C LYS A 223 16.31 3.55 -10.22
N ILE A 224 16.33 4.88 -10.04
CA ILE A 224 16.94 5.51 -8.87
C ILE A 224 16.13 5.20 -7.61
N LEU A 225 14.80 5.27 -7.69
CA LEU A 225 13.92 4.84 -6.62
C LEU A 225 14.16 3.36 -6.27
N ALA A 226 14.21 2.47 -7.25
CA ALA A 226 14.51 1.05 -7.03
C ALA A 226 15.85 0.84 -6.30
N LYS A 227 16.91 1.55 -6.72
CA LYS A 227 18.23 1.54 -6.06
C LYS A 227 18.15 1.91 -4.58
N TYR A 228 17.36 2.92 -4.21
CA TYR A 228 17.27 3.37 -2.82
C TYR A 228 16.34 2.53 -1.95
N LEU A 229 15.35 1.85 -2.54
CA LEU A 229 14.60 0.80 -1.84
C LEU A 229 15.53 -0.35 -1.42
N ASP A 230 16.40 -0.80 -2.32
CA ASP A 230 17.41 -1.82 -2.01
C ASP A 230 18.37 -1.35 -0.91
N GLN A 231 18.83 -0.10 -0.97
CA GLN A 231 19.69 0.47 0.07
C GLN A 231 18.97 0.61 1.41
N TYR A 232 17.70 0.97 1.42
CA TYR A 232 16.91 1.05 2.65
C TYR A 232 16.77 -0.34 3.29
N ALA A 233 16.41 -1.36 2.51
CA ALA A 233 16.34 -2.74 2.98
C ALA A 233 17.69 -3.22 3.55
N GLN A 234 18.80 -2.98 2.84
CA GLN A 234 20.11 -3.51 3.20
C GLN A 234 20.85 -2.71 4.28
N GLN A 235 20.82 -1.39 4.22
CA GLN A 235 21.63 -0.52 5.08
C GLN A 235 20.87 -0.01 6.31
N VAL A 236 19.53 0.00 6.27
CA VAL A 236 18.69 0.44 7.38
C VAL A 236 18.09 -0.77 8.05
N LEU A 237 17.19 -1.50 7.39
CA LEU A 237 16.43 -2.58 8.04
C LEU A 237 17.30 -3.75 8.50
N LEU A 238 18.15 -4.30 7.62
CA LEU A 238 19.06 -5.39 7.99
C LEU A 238 20.11 -4.95 9.02
N PHE A 239 20.53 -3.69 9.01
CA PHE A 239 21.47 -3.16 10.01
C PHE A 239 20.89 -3.26 11.42
N PHE A 240 19.62 -2.93 11.61
CA PHE A 240 18.94 -3.06 12.91
C PHE A 240 18.76 -4.50 13.35
N LEU A 241 18.69 -5.47 12.43
CA LEU A 241 18.66 -6.90 12.77
C LEU A 241 20.04 -7.48 13.12
N GLN A 242 21.13 -6.88 12.63
CA GLN A 242 22.51 -7.40 12.77
C GLN A 242 23.32 -6.70 13.89
N GLY A 243 22.68 -5.87 14.71
CA GLY A 243 23.34 -5.09 15.76
C GLY A 243 24.12 -5.94 16.79
N ALA A 244 25.22 -5.40 17.31
CA ALA A 244 26.03 -6.06 18.33
C ALA A 244 25.22 -6.28 19.62
N GLY A 245 24.92 -7.54 19.94
CA GLY A 245 24.07 -7.94 21.08
C GLY A 245 22.71 -8.54 20.68
N GLY A 246 22.37 -8.56 19.39
CA GLY A 246 21.06 -9.00 18.88
C GLY A 246 19.99 -7.91 19.04
N PRO A 247 18.98 -7.87 18.14
CA PRO A 247 17.92 -6.87 18.22
C PRO A 247 17.00 -7.13 19.42
N SER A 248 16.43 -6.05 19.98
CA SER A 248 15.32 -6.18 20.93
C SER A 248 14.11 -6.84 20.23
N LEU A 249 13.18 -7.37 21.02
CA LEU A 249 11.97 -8.00 20.46
C LEU A 249 11.18 -6.96 19.65
N GLU A 250 10.94 -5.81 20.25
CA GLU A 250 10.24 -4.66 19.66
C GLU A 250 10.90 -4.21 18.35
N HIS A 251 12.23 -4.05 18.32
CA HIS A 251 12.94 -3.67 17.09
C HIS A 251 12.79 -4.71 15.98
N THR A 252 12.81 -6.01 16.34
CA THR A 252 12.61 -7.08 15.36
C THR A 252 11.20 -7.04 14.77
N ILE A 253 10.18 -6.76 15.60
CA ILE A 253 8.79 -6.59 15.16
C ILE A 253 8.63 -5.35 14.28
N LEU A 254 9.22 -4.20 14.65
CA LEU A 254 9.18 -2.99 13.84
C LEU A 254 9.82 -3.20 12.46
N VAL A 255 10.97 -3.89 12.41
CA VAL A 255 11.62 -4.24 11.14
C VAL A 255 10.75 -5.19 10.31
N LEU A 256 10.15 -6.21 10.94
CA LEU A 256 9.23 -7.14 10.27
C LEU A 256 8.04 -6.39 9.64
N ASN A 257 7.37 -5.55 10.42
CA ASN A 257 6.21 -4.76 9.96
C ASN A 257 6.61 -3.78 8.86
N THR A 258 7.77 -3.14 8.97
CA THR A 258 8.25 -2.18 7.97
C THR A 258 8.66 -2.86 6.67
N ALA A 259 9.26 -4.04 6.74
CA ALA A 259 9.58 -4.82 5.55
C ALA A 259 8.31 -5.28 4.83
N ASP A 260 7.31 -5.74 5.57
CA ASP A 260 6.00 -6.10 5.04
C ASP A 260 5.25 -4.90 4.43
N TYR A 261 5.29 -3.73 5.10
CA TYR A 261 4.77 -2.47 4.59
C TYR A 261 5.39 -2.15 3.22
N TRP A 262 6.72 -2.22 3.09
CA TRP A 262 7.37 -1.97 1.82
C TRP A 262 7.07 -3.03 0.76
N HIS A 263 7.00 -4.32 1.13
CA HIS A 263 6.62 -5.39 0.20
C HIS A 263 5.27 -5.09 -0.47
N ALA A 264 4.26 -4.67 0.31
CA ALA A 264 2.95 -4.31 -0.20
C ALA A 264 2.95 -3.00 -1.00
N ASN A 265 3.60 -1.95 -0.49
CA ASN A 265 3.60 -0.63 -1.14
C ASN A 265 4.45 -0.56 -2.41
N THR A 266 5.46 -1.42 -2.56
CA THR A 266 6.30 -1.47 -3.77
C THR A 266 5.47 -1.87 -5.00
N GLN A 267 4.50 -2.79 -4.84
CA GLN A 267 3.57 -3.14 -5.92
C GLN A 267 2.69 -1.96 -6.31
N GLN A 268 2.16 -1.22 -5.32
CA GLN A 268 1.36 -0.02 -5.57
C GLN A 268 2.17 1.09 -6.27
N LEU A 269 3.43 1.27 -5.90
CA LEU A 269 4.37 2.20 -6.54
C LEU A 269 4.62 1.82 -8.00
N GLU A 270 4.80 0.53 -8.29
CA GLU A 270 5.00 0.02 -9.65
C GLU A 270 3.77 0.28 -10.53
N ASP A 271 2.57 -0.02 -10.04
CA ASP A 271 1.33 0.23 -10.76
C ASP A 271 1.12 1.74 -11.01
N ASN A 272 1.42 2.58 -10.03
CA ASN A 272 1.33 4.04 -10.18
C ASN A 272 2.29 4.58 -11.24
N LEU A 273 3.54 4.06 -11.25
CA LEU A 273 4.55 4.37 -12.24
C LEU A 273 4.10 3.96 -13.65
N LYS A 274 3.60 2.74 -13.81
CA LYS A 274 3.13 2.21 -15.11
C LYS A 274 1.95 2.99 -15.69
N ARG A 275 1.08 3.54 -14.84
CA ARG A 275 -0.05 4.40 -15.28
C ARG A 275 0.39 5.78 -15.77
N ARG A 276 1.54 6.28 -15.31
CA ARG A 276 2.02 7.65 -15.58
C ARG A 276 3.08 7.73 -16.67
N ILE A 277 3.79 6.64 -16.93
CA ILE A 277 4.83 6.57 -17.97
C ILE A 277 4.21 6.23 -19.34
N ASP A 278 4.87 6.65 -20.42
CA ASP A 278 4.47 6.32 -21.78
C ASP A 278 4.32 4.80 -21.97
N SER A 279 3.28 4.39 -22.72
CA SER A 279 2.89 2.97 -22.90
C SER A 279 4.03 2.08 -23.38
N ASP A 280 4.92 2.63 -24.21
CA ASP A 280 6.04 1.91 -24.82
C ASP A 280 7.16 1.61 -23.81
N LEU A 281 7.21 2.36 -22.70
CA LEU A 281 8.20 2.23 -21.63
C LEU A 281 7.64 1.56 -20.38
N ALA A 282 6.31 1.50 -20.21
CA ALA A 282 5.66 0.89 -19.05
C ALA A 282 6.09 -0.56 -18.79
N THR A 283 6.37 -1.33 -19.83
CA THR A 283 6.87 -2.72 -19.72
C THR A 283 8.28 -2.83 -19.13
N LYS A 284 9.06 -1.75 -19.13
CA LYS A 284 10.42 -1.69 -18.57
C LYS A 284 10.45 -1.32 -17.09
N VAL A 285 9.31 -0.91 -16.52
CA VAL A 285 9.20 -0.62 -15.09
C VAL A 285 8.91 -1.93 -14.36
N ASP A 286 9.86 -2.35 -13.53
CA ASP A 286 9.77 -3.57 -12.72
C ASP A 286 10.38 -3.29 -11.34
N LEU A 287 9.59 -3.46 -10.28
CA LEU A 287 10.03 -3.35 -8.89
C LEU A 287 9.86 -4.68 -8.13
N SER A 288 9.63 -5.79 -8.84
CA SER A 288 9.48 -7.12 -8.24
C SER A 288 10.70 -7.52 -7.41
N SER A 289 11.91 -7.28 -7.93
CA SER A 289 13.17 -7.55 -7.22
C SER A 289 13.28 -6.80 -5.88
N GLN A 290 12.76 -5.57 -5.80
CA GLN A 290 12.76 -4.79 -4.56
C GLN A 290 11.70 -5.33 -3.59
N SER A 291 10.52 -5.70 -4.11
CA SER A 291 9.47 -6.35 -3.32
C SER A 291 9.95 -7.66 -2.69
N ASP A 292 10.69 -8.49 -3.44
CA ASP A 292 11.29 -9.73 -2.97
C ASP A 292 12.41 -9.48 -1.96
N THR A 293 13.19 -8.41 -2.16
CA THR A 293 14.22 -7.98 -1.20
C THR A 293 13.62 -7.68 0.16
N PHE A 294 12.50 -6.96 0.22
CA PHE A 294 11.78 -6.70 1.47
C PHE A 294 11.19 -7.96 2.09
N MET A 295 10.65 -8.89 1.28
CA MET A 295 10.22 -10.21 1.77
C MET A 295 11.38 -11.01 2.40
N GLY A 296 12.58 -10.92 1.82
CA GLY A 296 13.80 -11.48 2.39
C GLY A 296 14.19 -10.86 3.74
N VAL A 297 14.00 -9.56 3.91
CA VAL A 297 14.21 -8.88 5.21
C VAL A 297 13.17 -9.32 6.24
N ALA A 298 11.89 -9.43 5.87
CA ALA A 298 10.85 -9.97 6.74
C ALA A 298 11.18 -11.40 7.20
N SER A 299 11.70 -12.23 6.29
CA SER A 299 12.18 -13.58 6.58
C SER A 299 13.34 -13.59 7.59
N ALA A 300 14.32 -12.69 7.41
CA ALA A 300 15.43 -12.54 8.34
C ALA A 300 14.97 -12.08 9.73
N ALA A 301 13.95 -11.22 9.81
CA ALA A 301 13.34 -10.82 11.08
C ALA A 301 12.66 -12.00 11.77
N VAL A 302 11.91 -12.83 11.05
CA VAL A 302 11.30 -14.07 11.59
C VAL A 302 12.37 -15.01 12.13
N LEU A 303 13.49 -15.21 11.41
CA LEU A 303 14.57 -16.07 11.91
C LEU A 303 15.31 -15.48 13.11
N SER A 304 15.41 -14.15 13.22
CA SER A 304 15.92 -13.51 14.44
C SER A 304 15.05 -13.85 15.65
N LEU A 305 13.72 -13.87 15.47
CA LEU A 305 12.78 -14.32 16.51
C LEU A 305 12.98 -15.80 16.86
N VAL A 306 13.19 -16.66 15.86
CA VAL A 306 13.46 -18.10 16.06
C VAL A 306 14.76 -18.31 16.85
N ASN A 307 15.84 -17.62 16.47
CA ASN A 307 17.14 -17.70 17.15
C ASN A 307 17.04 -17.28 18.63
N ARG A 308 16.14 -16.35 18.97
CA ARG A 308 15.86 -16.00 20.37
C ARG A 308 15.28 -17.17 21.16
N VAL A 309 14.44 -18.00 20.55
CA VAL A 309 13.94 -19.24 21.16
C VAL A 309 15.07 -20.26 21.30
N GLU A 310 15.89 -20.44 20.27
CA GLU A 310 17.01 -21.40 20.28
C GLU A 310 18.03 -21.12 21.39
N VAL A 311 18.41 -19.85 21.58
CA VAL A 311 19.35 -19.44 22.63
C VAL A 311 18.81 -19.79 24.02
N ASP A 312 17.52 -19.58 24.28
CA ASP A 312 16.88 -19.92 25.56
C ASP A 312 16.81 -21.44 25.80
N CYS A 313 16.80 -22.23 24.72
CA CYS A 313 16.76 -23.69 24.77
C CYS A 313 18.14 -24.36 24.96
N GLU A 314 19.26 -23.62 24.86
CA GLU A 314 20.61 -24.19 24.91
C GLU A 314 20.89 -24.94 26.23
N GLY A 315 20.32 -24.47 27.34
CA GLY A 315 20.43 -25.12 28.65
C GLY A 315 19.87 -26.54 28.66
N SER A 316 18.64 -26.72 28.15
CA SER A 316 17.98 -28.02 28.06
C SER A 316 18.73 -28.98 27.12
N TRP A 317 19.28 -28.48 26.00
CA TRP A 317 20.13 -29.28 25.13
C TRP A 317 21.43 -29.73 25.80
N ARG A 318 22.01 -28.91 26.67
CA ARG A 318 23.19 -29.26 27.46
C ARG A 318 22.87 -30.34 28.48
N GLU A 319 21.72 -30.26 29.12
CA GLU A 319 21.22 -31.30 30.04
C GLU A 319 21.08 -32.64 29.32
N MET A 320 20.39 -32.68 28.17
CA MET A 320 20.24 -33.88 27.34
C MET A 320 21.59 -34.55 27.02
N LYS A 321 22.61 -33.75 26.68
CA LYS A 321 23.96 -34.28 26.39
C LYS A 321 24.68 -34.85 27.61
N ASN A 322 24.39 -34.33 28.80
CA ASN A 322 25.01 -34.76 30.05
C ASN A 322 24.29 -35.97 30.68
N THR A 323 23.07 -36.29 30.23
CA THR A 323 22.33 -37.47 30.66
C THR A 323 23.05 -38.76 30.26
N ASN A 324 23.12 -39.73 31.17
CA ASN A 324 23.79 -41.01 30.92
C ASN A 324 22.85 -42.00 30.21
N TRP A 325 22.71 -41.85 28.89
CA TRP A 325 21.84 -42.70 28.05
C TRP A 325 22.28 -44.16 27.95
N SER A 326 23.49 -44.49 28.37
CA SER A 326 24.01 -45.87 28.32
C SER A 326 23.59 -46.74 29.51
N LYS A 327 23.33 -46.13 30.67
CA LYS A 327 23.04 -46.82 31.94
C LYS A 327 21.55 -46.84 32.31
N MET A 328 20.67 -46.46 31.39
CA MET A 328 19.23 -46.52 31.64
C MET A 328 18.76 -47.98 31.67
N GLU A 329 18.09 -48.36 32.77
CA GLU A 329 17.59 -49.73 33.00
C GLU A 329 16.09 -49.88 32.67
N SER A 330 15.32 -48.78 32.77
CA SER A 330 13.89 -48.75 32.47
C SER A 330 13.46 -47.44 31.82
N VAL A 331 12.41 -47.49 31.00
CA VAL A 331 11.71 -46.30 30.48
C VAL A 331 10.76 -45.77 31.56
N GLY A 332 10.80 -44.46 31.81
CA GLY A 332 9.94 -43.79 32.78
C GLY A 332 8.99 -42.78 32.12
N ASP A 333 8.66 -41.73 32.86
CA ASP A 333 7.99 -40.55 32.31
C ASP A 333 8.94 -39.73 31.42
N GLN A 334 8.48 -38.59 30.88
CA GLN A 334 9.30 -37.69 30.07
C GLN A 334 10.58 -37.27 30.81
N SER A 335 11.70 -37.18 30.09
CA SER A 335 12.95 -36.68 30.66
C SER A 335 12.82 -35.22 31.12
N SER A 336 13.59 -34.83 32.13
CA SER A 336 13.57 -33.47 32.72
C SER A 336 13.84 -32.38 31.68
N TYR A 337 14.81 -32.58 30.78
CA TYR A 337 15.12 -31.61 29.73
C TYR A 337 13.95 -31.35 28.78
N VAL A 338 13.04 -32.31 28.59
CA VAL A 338 11.85 -32.14 27.71
C VAL A 338 10.88 -31.14 28.32
N ALA A 339 10.66 -31.24 29.63
CA ALA A 339 9.78 -30.32 30.35
C ALA A 339 10.34 -28.90 30.31
N GLU A 340 11.64 -28.74 30.57
CA GLU A 340 12.30 -27.43 30.50
C GLU A 340 12.31 -26.88 29.07
N LEU A 341 12.62 -27.71 28.07
CA LEU A 341 12.63 -27.30 26.67
C LEU A 341 11.26 -26.78 26.22
N LEU A 342 10.18 -27.53 26.50
CA LEU A 342 8.82 -27.09 26.19
C LEU A 342 8.44 -25.81 26.94
N LYS A 343 8.88 -25.66 28.19
CA LYS A 343 8.65 -24.45 28.97
C LYS A 343 9.32 -23.24 28.31
N HIS A 344 10.62 -23.32 27.99
CA HIS A 344 11.35 -22.23 27.33
C HIS A 344 10.73 -21.85 25.98
N VAL A 345 10.37 -22.85 25.16
CA VAL A 345 9.72 -22.61 23.87
C VAL A 345 8.37 -21.90 24.05
N ASN A 346 7.52 -22.38 24.97
CA ASN A 346 6.21 -21.77 25.22
C ASN A 346 6.33 -20.36 25.84
N ASP A 347 7.27 -20.15 26.76
CA ASP A 347 7.49 -18.85 27.40
C ASP A 347 7.96 -17.79 26.39
N GLN A 348 8.81 -18.16 25.42
CA GLN A 348 9.21 -17.25 24.35
C GLN A 348 8.09 -17.07 23.31
N ALA A 349 7.42 -18.15 22.91
CA ALA A 349 6.30 -18.09 21.98
C ALA A 349 5.16 -17.20 22.51
N GLY A 350 4.84 -17.29 23.81
CA GLY A 350 3.86 -16.44 24.49
C GLY A 350 4.26 -14.97 24.61
N LYS A 351 5.55 -14.63 24.48
CA LYS A 351 6.03 -13.24 24.39
C LYS A 351 6.03 -12.71 22.96
N ILE A 352 6.35 -13.55 21.98
CA ILE A 352 6.56 -13.16 20.59
C ILE A 352 5.23 -13.11 19.82
N LEU A 353 4.43 -14.18 19.88
CA LEU A 353 3.23 -14.33 19.05
C LEU A 353 2.15 -13.27 19.29
N PRO A 354 1.93 -12.74 20.51
CA PRO A 354 1.03 -11.60 20.72
C PRO A 354 1.46 -10.31 20.02
N LEU A 355 2.76 -10.14 19.74
CA LEU A 355 3.30 -8.95 19.10
C LEU A 355 3.36 -9.08 17.57
N VAL A 356 3.23 -10.30 17.03
CA VAL A 356 3.21 -10.53 15.58
C VAL A 356 1.77 -10.40 15.08
N ALA A 357 1.45 -9.23 14.50
CA ALA A 357 0.08 -8.90 14.10
C ALA A 357 -0.47 -9.78 12.95
N LYS A 358 0.37 -10.11 11.95
CA LYS A 358 -0.06 -10.87 10.77
C LYS A 358 0.12 -12.38 10.94
N GLN A 359 -0.95 -13.13 10.68
CA GLN A 359 -0.98 -14.58 10.85
C GLN A 359 0.05 -15.35 10.01
N GLN A 360 0.38 -14.87 8.81
CA GLN A 360 1.38 -15.50 7.95
C GLN A 360 2.77 -15.54 8.60
N TYR A 361 3.14 -14.48 9.34
CA TYR A 361 4.42 -14.40 10.04
C TYR A 361 4.40 -15.18 11.34
N ALA A 362 3.28 -15.16 12.06
CA ALA A 362 3.09 -16.03 13.23
C ALA A 362 3.24 -17.51 12.86
N ARG A 363 2.64 -17.91 11.72
CA ARG A 363 2.73 -19.26 11.20
C ARG A 363 4.16 -19.62 10.77
N ALA A 364 4.81 -18.74 10.00
CA ALA A 364 6.19 -18.95 9.58
C ALA A 364 7.14 -19.05 10.78
N PHE A 365 6.96 -18.24 11.82
CA PHE A 365 7.71 -18.36 13.07
C PHE A 365 7.56 -19.74 13.69
N CYS A 366 6.33 -20.21 13.92
CA CYS A 366 6.09 -21.53 14.51
C CYS A 366 6.69 -22.68 13.68
N ASP A 367 6.53 -22.64 12.36
CA ASP A 367 7.10 -23.65 11.47
C ASP A 367 8.63 -23.69 11.54
N ASN A 368 9.28 -22.53 11.55
CA ASN A 368 10.74 -22.44 11.64
C ASN A 368 11.25 -22.87 13.02
N VAL A 369 10.56 -22.54 14.12
CA VAL A 369 10.89 -23.05 15.46
C VAL A 369 10.92 -24.58 15.47
N VAL A 370 9.90 -25.23 14.90
CA VAL A 370 9.80 -26.70 14.90
C VAL A 370 10.88 -27.33 14.02
N GLU A 371 11.13 -26.77 12.84
CA GLU A 371 12.19 -27.23 11.93
C GLU A 371 13.58 -27.15 12.60
N HIS A 372 13.89 -26.00 13.22
CA HIS A 372 15.15 -25.76 13.90
C HIS A 372 15.34 -26.65 15.14
N LEU A 373 14.30 -26.83 15.96
CA LEU A 373 14.34 -27.73 17.11
C LEU A 373 14.55 -29.18 16.69
N ALA A 374 13.88 -29.66 15.62
CA ALA A 374 14.07 -31.02 15.13
C ALA A 374 15.50 -31.27 14.62
N ASN A 375 16.06 -30.33 13.86
CA ASN A 375 17.44 -30.40 13.38
C ASN A 375 18.45 -30.38 14.55
N THR A 376 18.21 -29.53 15.54
CA THR A 376 19.04 -29.44 16.75
C THR A 376 18.94 -30.70 17.60
N TYR A 377 17.76 -31.31 17.71
CA TYR A 377 17.56 -32.58 18.41
C TYR A 377 18.38 -33.69 17.74
N ILE A 378 18.28 -33.85 16.41
CA ILE A 378 19.10 -34.83 15.68
C ILE A 378 20.59 -34.61 15.93
N ALA A 379 21.07 -33.35 15.87
CA ALA A 379 22.47 -33.03 16.13
C ALA A 379 22.92 -33.33 17.57
N ASN A 380 22.03 -33.18 18.56
CA ASN A 380 22.35 -33.50 19.96
C ASN A 380 22.31 -35.01 20.24
N ILE A 381 21.40 -35.79 19.63
CA ILE A 381 21.38 -37.26 19.76
C ILE A 381 22.76 -37.85 19.41
N VAL A 382 23.37 -37.35 18.34
CA VAL A 382 24.71 -37.77 17.89
C VAL A 382 25.80 -37.56 18.95
N GLN A 383 25.64 -36.53 19.78
CA GLN A 383 26.58 -36.21 20.86
C GLN A 383 26.35 -37.03 22.13
N CYS A 384 25.18 -37.65 22.28
CA CYS A 384 24.78 -38.47 23.44
C CYS A 384 25.41 -39.88 23.48
N ARG A 385 26.45 -40.15 22.68
CA ARG A 385 27.08 -41.48 22.58
C ARG A 385 27.75 -41.91 23.90
N PRO A 386 27.58 -43.18 24.34
CA PRO A 386 26.73 -44.23 23.77
C PRO A 386 25.27 -44.19 24.29
N VAL A 387 24.33 -44.62 23.45
CA VAL A 387 22.89 -44.73 23.73
C VAL A 387 22.47 -46.21 23.77
N SER A 388 21.89 -46.66 24.88
CA SER A 388 21.37 -48.04 25.03
C SER A 388 20.00 -48.21 24.33
N GLU A 389 19.50 -49.45 24.24
CA GLU A 389 18.15 -49.73 23.72
C GLU A 389 17.09 -48.98 24.52
N VAL A 390 17.18 -49.07 25.86
CA VAL A 390 16.26 -48.41 26.78
C VAL A 390 16.40 -46.89 26.68
N GLY A 391 17.62 -46.37 26.49
CA GLY A 391 17.85 -44.95 26.23
C GLY A 391 17.18 -44.46 24.94
N ALA A 392 17.22 -45.26 23.87
CA ALA A 392 16.54 -44.96 22.62
C ALA A 392 15.00 -45.01 22.76
N GLU A 393 14.47 -45.94 23.56
CA GLU A 393 13.04 -45.98 23.91
C GLU A 393 12.59 -44.74 24.67
N GLN A 394 13.40 -44.30 25.64
CA GLN A 394 13.15 -43.06 26.38
C GLN A 394 13.19 -41.83 25.46
N MET A 395 14.15 -41.74 24.53
CA MET A 395 14.20 -40.65 23.55
C MET A 395 13.00 -40.65 22.58
N LEU A 396 12.46 -41.82 22.23
CA LEU A 396 11.22 -41.93 21.43
C LEU A 396 10.00 -41.39 22.21
N LEU A 397 9.91 -41.69 23.51
CA LEU A 397 8.89 -41.14 24.39
C LEU A 397 9.03 -39.62 24.52
N ASP A 398 10.24 -39.13 24.76
CA ASP A 398 10.56 -37.70 24.81
C ASP A 398 10.17 -36.98 23.52
N LYS A 399 10.48 -37.59 22.35
CA LYS A 399 10.07 -37.08 21.04
C LYS A 399 8.55 -37.02 20.90
N TYR A 400 7.81 -38.01 21.37
CA TYR A 400 6.35 -38.00 21.34
C TYR A 400 5.77 -36.85 22.17
N VAL A 401 6.28 -36.67 23.39
CA VAL A 401 5.88 -35.58 24.28
C VAL A 401 6.20 -34.21 23.67
N LEU A 402 7.41 -34.03 23.12
CA LEU A 402 7.80 -32.81 22.42
C LEU A 402 6.89 -32.53 21.23
N THR A 403 6.61 -33.54 20.41
CA THR A 403 5.71 -33.40 19.25
C THR A 403 4.34 -32.90 19.70
N LYS A 404 3.76 -33.51 20.74
CA LYS A 404 2.46 -33.10 21.29
C LYS A 404 2.51 -31.68 21.84
N GLY A 405 3.55 -31.30 22.58
CA GLY A 405 3.72 -29.94 23.08
C GLY A 405 3.83 -28.89 21.97
N LEU A 406 4.59 -29.18 20.92
CA LEU A 406 4.80 -28.26 19.79
C LEU A 406 3.55 -28.03 18.94
N THR A 407 2.60 -28.97 18.93
CA THR A 407 1.32 -28.77 18.21
C THR A 407 0.48 -27.61 18.74
N ALA A 408 0.71 -27.19 19.98
CA ALA A 408 0.00 -26.09 20.61
C ALA A 408 0.65 -24.71 20.38
N LEU A 409 1.82 -24.62 19.71
CA LEU A 409 2.53 -23.33 19.61
C LEU A 409 1.70 -22.20 18.98
N LEU A 410 0.90 -22.52 17.95
CA LEU A 410 0.11 -21.52 17.24
C LEU A 410 -1.06 -20.98 18.09
N THR A 411 -1.41 -21.62 19.22
CA THR A 411 -2.49 -21.16 20.11
C THR A 411 -2.11 -19.91 20.91
N HIS A 412 -0.82 -19.57 21.00
CA HIS A 412 -0.35 -18.33 21.61
C HIS A 412 -0.55 -17.10 20.72
N SER A 413 -1.00 -17.27 19.48
CA SER A 413 -1.33 -16.15 18.60
C SER A 413 -2.70 -15.55 18.95
N PRO A 414 -2.83 -14.22 18.99
CA PRO A 414 -4.08 -13.53 19.38
C PRO A 414 -5.17 -13.58 18.30
N SER A 415 -4.82 -13.89 17.06
CA SER A 415 -5.78 -14.01 15.96
C SER A 415 -6.37 -15.43 15.91
N PRO A 416 -7.70 -15.60 15.79
CA PRO A 416 -8.30 -16.92 15.66
C PRO A 416 -7.82 -17.59 14.36
N SER A 417 -6.82 -18.46 14.50
CA SER A 417 -6.36 -19.33 13.42
C SER A 417 -7.51 -20.24 12.98
N SER A 418 -7.80 -20.29 11.68
CA SER A 418 -8.83 -21.19 11.16
C SER A 418 -8.53 -22.64 11.56
N ALA A 419 -9.57 -23.44 11.83
CA ALA A 419 -9.41 -24.84 12.20
C ALA A 419 -8.55 -25.62 11.18
N THR A 420 -8.67 -25.26 9.90
CA THR A 420 -7.86 -25.79 8.80
C THR A 420 -6.38 -25.43 8.94
N ALA A 421 -6.03 -24.19 9.26
CA ALA A 421 -4.65 -23.75 9.45
C ALA A 421 -3.98 -24.45 10.66
N ASN A 422 -4.72 -24.65 11.75
CA ASN A 422 -4.26 -25.41 12.90
C ASN A 422 -4.04 -26.89 12.56
N THR A 423 -4.95 -27.51 11.81
CA THR A 423 -4.80 -28.91 11.38
C THR A 423 -3.59 -29.07 10.45
N ALA A 424 -3.37 -28.13 9.53
CA ALA A 424 -2.17 -28.11 8.67
C ALA A 424 -0.88 -27.91 9.49
N PHE A 425 -0.92 -27.12 10.57
CA PHE A 425 0.20 -26.99 11.51
C PHE A 425 0.54 -28.30 12.17
N GLN A 426 -0.46 -28.93 12.77
CA GLN A 426 -0.30 -30.20 13.46
C GLN A 426 0.27 -31.28 12.54
N LYS A 427 -0.23 -31.38 11.30
CA LYS A 427 0.33 -32.30 10.30
C LYS A 427 1.79 -31.99 9.99
N ARG A 428 2.15 -30.71 9.82
CA ARG A 428 3.53 -30.30 9.55
C ARG A 428 4.47 -30.63 10.72
N VAL A 429 4.04 -30.35 11.96
CA VAL A 429 4.80 -30.68 13.19
C VAL A 429 5.07 -32.18 13.25
N ASN A 430 4.04 -33.01 13.03
CA ASN A 430 4.19 -34.46 13.02
C ASN A 430 5.17 -34.93 11.93
N ASN A 431 5.09 -34.38 10.72
CA ASN A 431 5.97 -34.73 9.61
C ASN A 431 7.43 -34.34 9.89
N ILE A 432 7.69 -33.16 10.46
CA ILE A 432 9.04 -32.70 10.79
C ILE A 432 9.63 -33.57 11.92
N MET A 433 8.87 -33.79 13.00
CA MET A 433 9.32 -34.58 14.14
C MET A 433 9.49 -36.08 13.78
N ALA A 434 8.77 -36.59 12.79
CA ALA A 434 8.96 -37.96 12.29
C ALA A 434 10.35 -38.21 11.70
N ARG A 435 11.12 -37.16 11.33
CA ARG A 435 12.50 -37.29 10.83
C ARG A 435 13.47 -37.90 11.86
N LEU A 436 13.10 -37.89 13.15
CA LEU A 436 13.89 -38.52 14.21
C LEU A 436 13.70 -40.04 14.28
N ASP A 437 12.58 -40.56 13.77
CA ASP A 437 12.20 -41.96 13.91
C ASP A 437 13.21 -42.94 13.33
N PRO A 438 13.77 -42.72 12.10
CA PRO A 438 14.77 -43.61 11.54
C PRO A 438 15.98 -43.86 12.46
N LEU A 439 16.51 -42.79 13.05
CA LEU A 439 17.68 -42.85 13.91
C LEU A 439 17.35 -43.56 15.22
N LEU A 440 16.29 -43.13 15.90
CA LEU A 440 15.92 -43.66 17.21
C LEU A 440 15.44 -45.12 17.15
N LYS A 441 14.64 -45.49 16.13
CA LYS A 441 14.19 -46.88 15.93
C LYS A 441 15.35 -47.81 15.60
N THR A 442 16.36 -47.34 14.87
CA THR A 442 17.59 -48.14 14.62
C THR A 442 18.36 -48.39 15.93
N LEU A 443 18.48 -47.37 16.79
CA LEU A 443 19.16 -47.50 18.08
C LEU A 443 18.41 -48.41 19.08
N GLN A 444 17.08 -48.48 18.98
CA GLN A 444 16.23 -49.34 19.80
C GLN A 444 16.46 -50.85 19.56
N VAL A 445 16.90 -51.24 18.35
CA VAL A 445 17.07 -52.66 18.01
C VAL A 445 18.28 -53.25 18.74
N ARG A 446 18.09 -54.43 19.35
CA ARG A 446 19.15 -55.15 20.07
C ARG A 446 20.27 -55.58 19.10
N PRO A 447 21.55 -55.50 19.51
CA PRO A 447 22.69 -55.90 18.68
C PRO A 447 22.86 -57.42 18.57
N SER A 448 22.10 -58.20 19.34
CA SER A 448 22.06 -59.66 19.26
C SER A 448 20.60 -60.11 19.05
N PRO A 449 20.31 -60.89 17.99
CA PRO A 449 21.23 -61.39 16.97
C PRO A 449 21.78 -60.27 16.04
N PRO A 450 23.02 -60.39 15.54
CA PRO A 450 23.69 -59.35 14.74
C PRO A 450 22.95 -58.98 13.45
N GLU A 451 22.23 -59.93 12.85
CA GLU A 451 21.41 -59.71 11.65
C GLU A 451 20.31 -58.67 11.88
N GLY A 452 19.74 -58.61 13.08
CA GLY A 452 18.63 -57.71 13.40
C GLY A 452 19.02 -56.24 13.30
N LEU A 453 20.21 -55.87 13.82
CA LEU A 453 20.70 -54.49 13.77
C LEU A 453 21.07 -54.05 12.35
N VAL A 454 21.67 -54.96 11.56
CA VAL A 454 22.00 -54.71 10.15
C VAL A 454 20.71 -54.47 9.33
N GLN A 455 19.69 -55.31 9.51
CA GLN A 455 18.39 -55.12 8.84
C GLN A 455 17.70 -53.83 9.28
N ALA A 456 17.70 -53.52 10.57
CA ALA A 456 17.12 -52.27 11.08
C ALA A 456 17.75 -51.02 10.45
N TYR A 457 19.08 -51.00 10.31
CA TYR A 457 19.78 -49.91 9.62
C TYR A 457 19.38 -49.80 8.15
N LEU A 458 19.35 -50.93 7.43
CA LEU A 458 18.99 -50.98 6.01
C LEU A 458 17.53 -50.55 5.75
N ILE A 459 16.62 -50.83 6.69
CA ILE A 459 15.20 -50.45 6.58
C ILE A 459 14.97 -48.99 6.98
N HIS A 460 15.56 -48.54 8.10
CA HIS A 460 15.23 -47.24 8.66
C HIS A 460 16.08 -46.11 8.10
N ILE A 461 17.40 -46.28 8.06
CA ILE A 461 18.34 -45.26 7.57
C ILE A 461 18.51 -45.34 6.04
N ALA A 462 18.40 -46.56 5.51
CA ALA A 462 18.32 -46.85 4.09
C ALA A 462 19.48 -46.30 3.23
N ASP A 463 20.71 -46.32 3.77
CA ASP A 463 21.92 -45.92 3.03
C ASP A 463 22.94 -47.03 2.83
N ARG A 464 23.87 -46.81 1.89
CA ARG A 464 24.95 -47.74 1.51
C ARG A 464 26.29 -47.45 2.21
N SER A 465 26.35 -46.47 3.11
CA SER A 465 27.61 -45.88 3.58
C SER A 465 28.19 -46.64 4.77
N ASP A 466 29.31 -47.32 4.56
CA ASP A 466 30.06 -48.01 5.64
C ASP A 466 30.49 -47.04 6.75
N THR A 467 30.72 -45.78 6.39
CA THR A 467 31.10 -44.73 7.36
C THR A 467 29.93 -44.38 8.28
N ASN A 468 28.73 -44.25 7.72
CA ASN A 468 27.54 -43.95 8.50
C ASN A 468 27.13 -45.13 9.38
N PHE A 469 27.21 -46.36 8.85
CA PHE A 469 26.93 -47.56 9.62
C PHE A 469 27.86 -47.68 10.82
N ARG A 470 29.19 -47.48 10.64
CA ARG A 470 30.16 -47.46 11.74
C ARG A 470 29.83 -46.41 12.80
N LYS A 471 29.38 -45.22 12.41
CA LYS A 471 28.97 -44.19 13.36
C LYS A 471 27.71 -44.55 14.15
N ILE A 472 26.76 -45.28 13.55
CA ILE A 472 25.62 -45.84 14.29
C ILE A 472 26.08 -46.91 15.28
N LEU A 473 27.03 -47.77 14.91
CA LEU A 473 27.62 -48.74 15.84
C LEU A 473 28.32 -48.06 17.02
N GLU A 474 29.05 -46.96 16.77
CA GLU A 474 29.65 -46.13 17.82
C GLU A 474 28.60 -45.45 18.70
N LEU A 475 27.56 -44.88 18.10
CA LEU A 475 26.47 -44.21 18.81
C LEU A 475 25.71 -45.19 19.71
N LYS A 476 25.53 -46.44 19.27
CA LYS A 476 24.93 -47.52 20.06
C LYS A 476 25.88 -48.09 21.13
N GLY A 477 27.19 -47.81 21.04
CA GLY A 477 28.19 -48.33 21.99
C GLY A 477 28.60 -49.78 21.74
N VAL A 478 28.48 -50.28 20.50
CA VAL A 478 28.93 -51.63 20.13
C VAL A 478 30.44 -51.74 20.32
N ARG A 479 30.89 -52.79 21.02
CA ARG A 479 32.30 -53.00 21.34
C ARG A 479 33.13 -53.07 20.06
N LYS A 480 34.30 -52.42 20.05
CA LYS A 480 35.19 -52.35 18.87
C LYS A 480 35.54 -53.72 18.28
N GLN A 481 35.62 -54.76 19.11
CA GLN A 481 35.88 -56.14 18.69
C GLN A 481 34.71 -56.79 17.92
N ASP A 482 33.47 -56.36 18.16
CA ASP A 482 32.25 -56.91 17.55
C ASP A 482 31.88 -56.16 16.25
N GLN A 483 32.44 -54.97 16.02
CA GLN A 483 32.13 -54.12 14.86
C GLN A 483 32.55 -54.70 13.50
N PRO A 484 33.74 -55.33 13.31
CA PRO A 484 34.15 -55.86 12.02
C PRO A 484 33.17 -56.89 11.45
N ALA A 485 32.66 -57.79 12.30
CA ALA A 485 31.69 -58.81 11.89
C ALA A 485 30.35 -58.20 11.42
N LEU A 486 29.87 -57.17 12.11
CA LEU A 486 28.66 -56.43 11.73
C LEU A 486 28.85 -55.66 10.41
N VAL A 487 30.02 -55.06 10.21
CA VAL A 487 30.33 -54.33 8.96
C VAL A 487 30.45 -55.29 7.77
N GLU A 488 31.03 -56.46 7.96
CA GLU A 488 31.07 -57.51 6.94
C GLU A 488 29.66 -57.99 6.57
N MET A 489 28.83 -58.28 7.59
CA MET A 489 27.44 -58.67 7.41
C MET A 489 26.59 -57.59 6.73
N PHE A 490 26.83 -56.32 7.06
CA PHE A 490 26.24 -55.18 6.36
C PHE A 490 26.65 -55.13 4.89
N GLY A 491 27.94 -55.32 4.58
CA GLY A 491 28.43 -55.40 3.20
C GLY A 491 27.72 -56.51 2.40
N MET A 492 27.57 -57.70 2.99
CA MET A 492 26.87 -58.83 2.35
C MET A 492 25.40 -58.53 2.06
N HIS A 493 24.67 -57.89 2.99
CA HIS A 493 23.25 -57.55 2.80
C HIS A 493 23.05 -56.34 1.89
N ARG A 494 23.94 -55.34 1.96
CA ARG A 494 23.94 -54.14 1.11
C ARG A 494 24.08 -54.49 -0.37
N ASP A 495 24.91 -55.48 -0.67
CA ASP A 495 25.22 -55.91 -2.04
C ASP A 495 24.27 -57.04 -2.53
N GLY A 496 23.28 -57.42 -1.72
CA GLY A 496 22.20 -58.33 -2.11
C GLY A 496 21.15 -57.69 -3.02
N LYS A 497 20.51 -58.52 -3.87
CA LYS A 497 19.54 -58.08 -4.90
C LYS A 497 18.30 -57.36 -4.36
N THR A 498 17.97 -57.49 -3.07
CA THR A 498 16.81 -56.84 -2.44
C THR A 498 17.05 -55.36 -2.07
N ASN A 499 18.30 -54.91 -2.08
CA ASN A 499 18.71 -53.60 -1.53
C ASN A 499 19.30 -52.64 -2.59
N GLU A 500 18.86 -52.76 -3.85
CA GLU A 500 19.33 -51.90 -4.95
C GLU A 500 18.83 -50.44 -4.85
N HIS A 501 17.75 -50.18 -4.11
CA HIS A 501 17.10 -48.87 -3.98
C HIS A 501 17.75 -47.91 -2.96
N LEU A 502 18.74 -48.39 -2.18
CA LEU A 502 19.39 -47.61 -1.11
C LEU A 502 20.13 -46.37 -1.64
N VAL A 503 20.02 -45.25 -0.90
CA VAL A 503 20.77 -44.02 -1.21
C VAL A 503 22.25 -44.13 -0.83
N GLN A 504 23.12 -43.35 -1.48
CA GLN A 504 24.56 -43.43 -1.19
C GLN A 504 24.92 -42.92 0.22
N ASN A 505 24.36 -41.79 0.63
CA ASN A 505 24.47 -41.29 2.00
C ASN A 505 23.11 -40.70 2.38
N SER A 506 22.56 -41.10 3.53
CA SER A 506 21.31 -40.52 4.02
C SER A 506 21.55 -39.08 4.52
N PRO A 507 20.76 -38.09 4.07
CA PRO A 507 20.88 -36.70 4.54
C PRO A 507 20.56 -36.57 6.04
N LEU A 508 19.83 -37.53 6.63
CA LEU A 508 19.56 -37.60 8.07
C LEU A 508 20.84 -37.71 8.91
N LEU A 509 21.89 -38.29 8.36
CA LEU A 509 23.17 -38.50 9.04
C LEU A 509 24.22 -37.45 8.67
N THR A 510 23.84 -36.38 7.94
CA THR A 510 24.74 -35.26 7.67
C THR A 510 25.36 -34.66 8.95
N PRO A 511 24.61 -34.51 10.07
CA PRO A 511 25.20 -34.07 11.35
C PRO A 511 26.26 -35.02 11.90
N LEU A 512 26.17 -36.33 11.63
CA LEU A 512 27.19 -37.31 11.99
C LEU A 512 28.48 -37.13 11.18
N MET A 513 28.45 -36.44 10.04
CA MET A 513 29.63 -36.20 9.19
C MET A 513 30.47 -34.99 9.64
N ASN A 514 29.89 -34.04 10.38
CA ASN A 514 30.53 -32.74 10.70
C ASN A 514 31.02 -32.59 12.16
N VAL A 515 31.17 -33.69 12.92
CA VAL A 515 31.54 -33.68 14.36
C VAL A 515 32.91 -33.03 14.64
N ALA A 516 33.73 -32.74 13.63
CA ALA A 516 35.05 -32.10 13.79
C ALA A 516 35.02 -30.55 13.91
N GLY A 517 33.86 -29.88 13.98
CA GLY A 517 33.83 -28.40 13.96
C GLY A 517 32.68 -27.68 14.68
N LEU A 518 31.93 -28.34 15.57
CA LEU A 518 30.80 -27.71 16.29
C LEU A 518 31.26 -26.92 17.54
N SER A 519 32.22 -26.01 17.38
CA SER A 519 32.38 -24.87 18.28
C SER A 519 31.64 -23.68 17.67
N SER A 520 30.48 -23.34 18.23
CA SER A 520 29.81 -22.04 18.12
C SER A 520 30.06 -21.29 16.81
N THR A 521 29.59 -21.82 15.67
CA THR A 521 29.34 -20.98 14.51
C THR A 521 28.08 -20.21 14.79
N GLY A 522 28.24 -19.05 15.43
CA GLY A 522 27.24 -18.00 15.37
C GLY A 522 26.86 -17.78 13.91
N LEU A 523 25.58 -17.51 13.67
CA LEU A 523 25.03 -17.10 12.39
C LEU A 523 26.05 -16.22 11.65
N GLY A 524 26.66 -16.81 10.62
CA GLY A 524 27.70 -16.18 9.81
C GLY A 524 27.12 -15.10 8.92
N ILE A 525 26.64 -14.03 9.54
CA ILE A 525 26.65 -12.69 8.97
C ILE A 525 27.83 -11.98 9.64
N GLY A 526 29.02 -12.43 9.31
CA GLY A 526 30.27 -11.90 9.82
C GLY A 526 31.24 -11.74 8.66
N THR A 527 31.64 -10.50 8.40
CA THR A 527 32.70 -10.14 7.46
C THR A 527 33.94 -11.03 7.64
N PRO A 528 34.56 -11.53 6.56
CA PRO A 528 35.87 -12.16 6.67
C PRO A 528 36.88 -11.08 7.06
N SER A 529 37.41 -11.18 8.26
CA SER A 529 38.56 -10.40 8.67
C SER A 529 39.78 -10.90 7.92
N GLY A 530 40.13 -10.17 6.85
CA GLY A 530 41.39 -10.35 6.14
C GLY A 530 41.28 -10.33 4.61
N MET A 531 40.73 -9.26 4.03
CA MET A 531 41.11 -8.70 2.72
C MET A 531 40.32 -7.40 2.49
N PRO A 532 40.94 -6.24 2.23
CA PRO A 532 40.20 -5.02 1.91
C PRO A 532 39.70 -5.11 0.46
N GLY A 533 38.37 -5.15 0.25
CA GLY A 533 37.81 -4.80 -1.07
C GLY A 533 36.67 -5.64 -1.66
N LEU A 534 35.94 -6.47 -0.93
CA LEU A 534 34.73 -7.10 -1.52
C LEU A 534 33.61 -7.26 -0.47
N GLN A 535 32.58 -6.41 -0.56
CA GLN A 535 31.33 -6.58 0.18
C GLN A 535 30.56 -7.77 -0.42
N THR A 536 30.46 -8.87 0.30
CA THR A 536 29.55 -9.98 -0.04
C THR A 536 28.11 -9.52 0.17
N ARG A 537 27.39 -9.32 -0.94
CA ARG A 537 25.97 -8.91 -0.99
C ARG A 537 25.10 -10.06 -0.46
N PHE A 538 24.29 -9.79 0.57
CA PHE A 538 23.21 -10.69 0.99
C PHE A 538 22.23 -10.84 -0.19
N ASP A 539 21.73 -12.07 -0.44
CA ASP A 539 20.71 -12.34 -1.47
C ASP A 539 19.34 -12.59 -0.80
N PRO A 540 18.61 -11.52 -0.44
CA PRO A 540 17.34 -11.61 0.29
C PRO A 540 16.22 -12.25 -0.53
N ALA A 541 16.20 -12.07 -1.86
CA ALA A 541 15.09 -12.48 -2.72
C ALA A 541 14.91 -14.01 -2.72
N GLY A 542 15.99 -14.77 -2.95
CA GLY A 542 15.93 -16.24 -2.94
C GLY A 542 15.70 -16.86 -1.55
N PHE A 543 15.87 -16.08 -0.49
CA PHE A 543 15.68 -16.52 0.89
C PHE A 543 14.21 -16.43 1.33
N GLY A 544 13.53 -15.34 0.97
CA GLY A 544 12.15 -15.11 1.40
C GLY A 544 11.13 -16.02 0.74
N GLU A 545 11.31 -16.30 -0.55
CA GLU A 545 10.41 -17.19 -1.30
C GLU A 545 10.38 -18.62 -0.72
N LYS A 546 11.55 -19.15 -0.31
CA LYS A 546 11.67 -20.49 0.28
C LYS A 546 11.12 -20.59 1.70
N LEU A 547 11.19 -19.50 2.46
CA LEU A 547 10.70 -19.47 3.84
C LEU A 547 9.16 -19.42 3.90
N PHE A 548 8.53 -18.71 2.96
CA PHE A 548 7.10 -18.43 2.97
C PHE A 548 6.25 -19.26 2.01
N SER A 549 6.83 -20.00 1.04
CA SER A 549 6.06 -20.85 0.11
C SER A 549 5.13 -21.84 0.82
N ALA A 550 5.62 -22.50 1.88
CA ALA A 550 4.82 -23.43 2.68
C ALA A 550 3.71 -22.76 3.51
N ALA A 551 3.86 -21.48 3.85
CA ALA A 551 2.82 -20.69 4.52
C ALA A 551 1.75 -20.20 3.52
N ARG A 552 2.17 -19.91 2.28
CA ARG A 552 1.33 -19.45 1.17
C ARG A 552 0.42 -20.55 0.62
N ASP A 553 0.90 -21.80 0.55
CA ASP A 553 0.13 -22.95 0.05
C ASP A 553 -1.08 -23.33 0.94
N SER A 554 -1.13 -22.85 2.19
CA SER A 554 -2.26 -23.09 3.11
C SER A 554 -3.21 -21.90 3.25
N MET A 555 -2.87 -20.73 2.71
CA MET A 555 -3.71 -19.52 2.70
C MET A 555 -4.03 -19.17 1.24
N GLY A 556 -5.14 -19.73 0.75
CA GLY A 556 -5.51 -19.76 -0.66
C GLY A 556 -5.41 -18.40 -1.36
N THR A 557 -4.60 -18.37 -2.43
CA THR A 557 -4.74 -17.44 -3.54
C THR A 557 -5.26 -18.25 -4.73
N GLY A 558 -6.53 -18.01 -5.09
CA GLY A 558 -7.17 -18.66 -6.23
C GLY A 558 -6.93 -17.85 -7.51
N GLY A 559 -6.46 -18.53 -8.58
CA GLY A 559 -6.27 -17.91 -9.89
C GLY A 559 -5.87 -18.88 -11.01
N VAL A 560 -6.89 -19.50 -11.62
CA VAL A 560 -7.03 -19.87 -13.05
C VAL A 560 -6.07 -20.87 -13.72
N GLY A 561 -6.53 -22.13 -13.70
CA GLY A 561 -6.50 -23.22 -14.69
C GLY A 561 -5.68 -23.16 -16.00
N ASP A 562 -4.97 -24.28 -16.24
CA ASP A 562 -5.03 -24.98 -17.52
C ASP A 562 -5.47 -26.44 -17.30
N ARG A 563 -6.39 -26.91 -18.14
CA ARG A 563 -7.06 -28.21 -18.07
C ARG A 563 -6.44 -29.16 -19.10
N GLY A 564 -5.84 -30.25 -18.64
CA GLY A 564 -5.67 -31.49 -19.40
C GLY A 564 -6.26 -32.66 -18.60
N VAL A 565 -7.25 -33.34 -19.16
CA VAL A 565 -8.14 -34.31 -18.46
C VAL A 565 -7.84 -35.76 -18.89
N SER A 566 -7.88 -36.68 -17.89
CA SER A 566 -8.23 -38.12 -17.93
C SER A 566 -7.12 -39.18 -18.10
N PRO A 567 -7.35 -40.46 -17.69
CA PRO A 567 -7.96 -40.97 -16.44
C PRO A 567 -7.25 -42.26 -15.90
N LEU A 568 -7.78 -42.84 -14.80
CA LEU A 568 -7.50 -44.18 -14.21
C LEU A 568 -6.24 -44.28 -13.34
N GLY A 569 -6.22 -44.91 -12.16
CA GLY A 569 -7.20 -45.68 -11.41
C GLY A 569 -6.60 -45.98 -10.01
N GLU A 570 -7.45 -46.28 -9.05
CA GLU A 570 -7.06 -46.74 -7.71
C GLU A 570 -6.17 -47.99 -7.81
N ASP A 571 -4.85 -47.83 -7.62
CA ASP A 571 -3.91 -48.87 -7.18
C ASP A 571 -2.49 -48.27 -7.06
N ALA A 572 -2.26 -47.38 -6.10
CA ALA A 572 -0.92 -46.83 -5.83
C ALA A 572 -0.73 -46.36 -4.37
N LYS A 573 -1.23 -47.14 -3.41
CA LYS A 573 -0.88 -47.02 -1.98
C LYS A 573 0.42 -47.76 -1.61
N ALA A 574 1.16 -48.25 -2.62
CA ALA A 574 2.33 -49.11 -2.48
C ALA A 574 3.44 -48.73 -3.47
N ALA A 575 4.00 -47.51 -3.36
CA ALA A 575 5.28 -47.12 -4.00
C ALA A 575 5.75 -45.77 -3.46
N MET A 576 5.82 -45.63 -2.14
CA MET A 576 6.46 -44.50 -1.49
C MET A 576 7.98 -44.76 -1.48
N GLU A 577 8.67 -44.58 -2.61
CA GLU A 577 10.16 -44.48 -2.71
C GLU A 577 10.60 -44.38 -4.18
N GLY A 578 10.38 -43.21 -4.79
CA GLY A 578 10.94 -42.83 -6.09
C GLY A 578 12.02 -41.77 -5.88
N ASN A 579 13.24 -42.22 -5.64
CA ASN A 579 14.41 -41.41 -5.31
C ASN A 579 14.63 -40.23 -6.29
N LEU A 580 14.70 -39.04 -5.69
CA LEU A 580 15.67 -37.98 -5.94
C LEU A 580 16.86 -38.45 -6.82
N LYS A 581 16.91 -38.00 -8.09
CA LYS A 581 18.16 -37.67 -8.82
C LYS A 581 17.86 -37.14 -10.23
N SER A 582 17.97 -35.83 -10.39
CA SER A 582 18.71 -35.25 -11.51
C SER A 582 19.13 -33.79 -11.25
N ILE A 583 19.83 -33.53 -10.15
CA ILE A 583 20.70 -32.34 -10.02
C ILE A 583 22.00 -32.82 -9.39
N GLY A 584 23.07 -32.85 -10.18
CA GLY A 584 24.37 -33.38 -9.74
C GLY A 584 25.30 -33.78 -10.87
N LYS A 585 25.35 -33.00 -11.95
CA LYS A 585 26.44 -33.03 -12.93
C LYS A 585 26.79 -31.60 -13.28
N PHE A 586 27.54 -30.92 -12.43
CA PHE A 586 28.41 -29.79 -12.78
C PHE A 586 29.19 -29.43 -11.52
N PHE A 587 30.39 -30.01 -11.36
CA PHE A 587 31.58 -29.44 -10.69
C PHE A 587 32.63 -30.54 -10.44
N ARG A 588 33.42 -30.85 -11.46
CA ARG A 588 34.90 -30.84 -11.46
C ARG A 588 35.46 -31.57 -12.68
N ARG A 589 36.18 -30.84 -13.54
CA ARG A 589 37.51 -31.26 -13.97
C ARG A 589 38.31 -30.11 -14.62
N ASP A 590 39.57 -30.10 -14.22
CA ASP A 590 40.79 -29.61 -14.89
C ASP A 590 41.17 -28.13 -14.83
N MET A 591 42.17 -27.88 -13.96
CA MET A 591 43.32 -27.01 -14.24
C MET A 591 44.01 -27.45 -15.54
N THR A 592 44.39 -26.49 -16.38
CA THR A 592 45.74 -26.37 -17.00
C THR A 592 45.82 -25.14 -17.91
N GLY A 593 46.91 -24.38 -17.78
CA GLY A 593 47.62 -23.85 -18.95
C GLY A 593 47.42 -22.39 -19.36
N PHE A 594 48.48 -21.60 -19.10
CA PHE A 594 49.02 -20.51 -19.92
C PHE A 594 48.38 -19.10 -19.92
N GLY A 595 49.16 -18.14 -19.40
CA GLY A 595 49.71 -17.10 -20.28
C GLY A 595 49.49 -15.63 -19.90
N GLY A 596 50.48 -15.02 -19.22
CA GLY A 596 51.08 -13.77 -19.71
C GLY A 596 50.72 -12.42 -19.06
N MET A 597 51.76 -11.82 -18.45
CA MET A 597 52.14 -10.39 -18.45
C MET A 597 51.57 -9.41 -17.38
N ASN A 598 52.37 -9.29 -16.31
CA ASN A 598 53.06 -8.09 -15.80
C ASN A 598 52.58 -6.68 -16.21
N ILE A 599 52.46 -5.80 -15.19
CA ILE A 599 53.14 -4.50 -14.93
C ILE A 599 52.55 -4.00 -13.58
N GLY A 600 53.24 -4.00 -12.43
CA GLY A 600 54.24 -3.02 -11.95
C GLY A 600 53.61 -1.65 -11.62
N GLY A 601 53.63 -1.02 -10.45
CA GLY A 601 54.18 -1.26 -9.12
C GLY A 601 54.15 0.05 -8.29
N ARG A 602 54.40 -0.08 -6.97
CA ARG A 602 55.20 0.82 -6.10
C ARG A 602 54.59 2.04 -5.34
N PHE A 603 55.03 2.11 -4.06
CA PHE A 603 55.10 3.21 -3.07
C PHE A 603 53.79 3.65 -2.38
N GLY A 604 53.73 3.93 -1.07
CA GLY A 604 54.74 3.95 0.00
C GLY A 604 54.17 4.66 1.24
N ALA A 605 54.37 4.01 2.40
CA ALA A 605 54.42 4.46 3.81
C ALA A 605 54.09 5.91 4.25
N LYS A 606 53.35 6.02 5.37
CA LYS A 606 53.69 6.65 6.68
C LYS A 606 52.41 7.14 7.41
N LYS A 607 52.37 7.41 8.71
CA LYS A 607 52.80 6.81 9.98
C LYS A 607 52.30 7.77 11.07
N ASP A 608 52.02 7.24 12.27
CA ASP A 608 51.97 7.93 13.57
C ASP A 608 50.81 8.91 13.85
N ALA A 609 50.33 9.17 15.07
CA ALA A 609 50.32 8.51 16.39
C ALA A 609 49.48 9.41 17.34
N LEU A 610 49.05 8.86 18.49
CA LEU A 610 49.12 9.46 19.85
C LEU A 610 47.82 9.47 20.72
N LYS A 611 47.73 8.45 21.60
CA LYS A 611 47.44 8.36 23.07
C LYS A 611 46.39 9.30 23.74
N ARG A 612 45.36 8.74 24.43
CA ARG A 612 45.19 8.45 25.91
C ARG A 612 45.11 9.73 26.79
N THR A 613 44.24 9.91 27.82
CA THR A 613 43.89 9.01 28.94
C THR A 613 42.76 9.59 29.87
N LEU A 614 42.01 8.68 30.56
CA LEU A 614 41.48 8.66 31.96
C LEU A 614 40.30 9.54 32.52
N ARG A 615 39.21 8.81 32.89
CA ARG A 615 38.48 8.62 34.19
C ARG A 615 37.96 9.79 35.09
N ALA A 616 36.63 9.69 35.37
CA ALA A 616 35.93 9.51 36.67
C ALA A 616 35.07 10.64 37.32
N SER A 617 33.84 10.21 37.68
CA SER A 617 32.95 10.53 38.83
C SER A 617 32.19 11.87 38.99
N GLY A 618 30.86 11.77 39.24
CA GLY A 618 30.20 12.44 40.38
C GLY A 618 29.10 13.50 40.12
N SER A 619 27.83 13.05 40.04
CA SER A 619 26.58 13.61 40.63
C SER A 619 26.32 15.13 40.81
N GLY A 620 25.14 15.60 40.33
CA GLY A 620 24.16 16.34 41.16
C GLY A 620 23.76 17.80 40.82
N VAL A 621 22.50 17.97 40.36
CA VAL A 621 21.51 19.05 40.61
C VAL A 621 21.55 20.39 39.82
N SER A 622 20.34 20.77 39.39
CA SER A 622 19.84 21.88 38.56
C SER A 622 20.06 23.33 39.02
N ILE A 623 20.05 24.29 38.07
CA ILE A 623 19.05 25.37 37.85
C ILE A 623 19.54 26.31 36.72
N ALA A 624 18.58 26.86 35.98
CA ALA A 624 18.62 27.69 34.77
C ALA A 624 19.61 28.88 34.72
N ALA A 625 20.12 29.19 33.51
CA ALA A 625 19.69 30.31 32.65
C ALA A 625 20.79 30.82 31.69
N ALA A 626 20.33 31.32 30.53
CA ALA A 626 20.95 32.30 29.61
C ALA A 626 21.95 31.84 28.52
N ALA A 627 21.38 31.45 27.37
CA ALA A 627 21.43 32.16 26.08
C ALA A 627 22.78 32.61 25.45
N CYS A 628 23.08 32.08 24.26
CA CYS A 628 23.02 32.79 22.95
C CYS A 628 23.89 32.08 21.90
N ILE A 629 23.29 31.69 20.76
CA ILE A 629 23.51 32.30 19.43
C ILE A 629 22.61 31.52 18.45
N GLN A 630 21.38 32.02 18.29
CA GLN A 630 20.68 32.00 17.02
C GLN A 630 21.00 33.33 16.34
N GLN A 631 21.36 33.30 15.05
CA GLN A 631 21.05 34.42 14.16
C GLN A 631 20.18 33.89 13.02
N LYS A 632 18.91 34.30 13.11
CA LYS A 632 17.98 34.47 12.00
C LYS A 632 18.59 35.46 11.00
N ASN A 633 18.36 35.23 9.72
CA ASN A 633 18.08 36.32 8.79
C ASN A 633 16.73 36.07 8.13
N THR A 634 15.73 36.75 8.69
CA THR A 634 14.53 37.25 8.03
C THR A 634 14.90 38.12 6.81
N VAL A 635 14.18 37.96 5.70
CA VAL A 635 13.89 39.07 4.80
C VAL A 635 12.42 39.43 4.97
N LYS A 636 12.19 40.68 5.36
CA LYS A 636 10.89 41.36 5.37
C LYS A 636 10.51 41.71 3.93
N SER A 637 9.23 41.59 3.59
CA SER A 637 8.59 42.50 2.64
C SER A 637 7.43 43.23 3.35
N ASN A 638 7.73 44.40 3.91
CA ASN A 638 6.75 45.46 4.01
C ASN A 638 7.00 46.38 2.82
N SER A 639 6.20 46.24 1.77
CA SER A 639 5.84 47.36 0.92
C SER A 639 4.37 47.66 1.19
N THR A 640 4.13 48.73 1.93
CA THR A 640 2.87 49.48 1.85
C THR A 640 2.67 49.93 0.41
N SER A 641 1.86 49.20 -0.36
CA SER A 641 1.02 49.78 -1.40
C SER A 641 -0.41 49.76 -0.89
N LEU A 642 -0.87 50.91 -0.42
CA LEU A 642 -2.28 51.26 -0.47
C LEU A 642 -2.69 51.17 -1.95
N LEU A 643 -3.29 50.04 -2.37
CA LEU A 643 -4.11 49.83 -3.58
C LEU A 643 -4.43 48.32 -3.71
N GLY A 644 -5.69 47.94 -3.46
CA GLY A 644 -6.32 46.67 -3.86
C GLY A 644 -6.01 45.42 -3.02
N ARG A 645 -6.84 45.12 -2.01
CA ARG A 645 -6.90 43.78 -1.41
C ARG A 645 -7.56 42.82 -2.40
N ASN A 646 -6.83 41.84 -2.94
CA ASN A 646 -7.44 40.61 -3.42
C ASN A 646 -7.59 39.69 -2.20
N ILE A 647 -8.79 39.60 -1.65
CA ILE A 647 -9.12 38.66 -0.58
C ILE A 647 -9.26 37.29 -1.24
N GLU A 648 -8.25 36.44 -1.16
CA GLU A 648 -8.33 35.06 -1.66
C GLU A 648 -9.25 34.27 -0.70
N ARG A 649 -10.54 34.20 -1.02
CA ARG A 649 -11.58 33.59 -0.19
C ARG A 649 -11.45 32.08 -0.18
N ARG A 650 -11.31 31.49 1.01
CA ARG A 650 -10.98 30.07 1.21
C ARG A 650 -12.22 29.22 1.40
N MET A 651 -12.68 28.60 0.32
CA MET A 651 -13.80 27.64 0.34
C MET A 651 -13.33 26.23 0.68
N HIS A 652 -13.86 25.64 1.74
CA HIS A 652 -13.43 24.33 2.23
C HIS A 652 -14.56 23.29 2.16
N ILE A 653 -14.22 22.07 1.77
CA ILE A 653 -15.15 20.94 1.69
C ILE A 653 -14.63 19.84 2.61
N ILE A 654 -15.46 19.36 3.53
CA ILE A 654 -15.10 18.29 4.47
C ILE A 654 -15.87 17.02 4.09
N GLY A 655 -15.16 16.03 3.56
CA GLY A 655 -15.71 14.75 3.11
C GLY A 655 -15.12 14.31 1.77
N SER A 656 -15.30 13.03 1.43
CA SER A 656 -14.72 12.41 0.22
C SER A 656 -15.71 11.66 -0.66
N GLY A 657 -17.01 11.69 -0.36
CA GLY A 657 -18.03 11.02 -1.18
C GLY A 657 -18.41 11.78 -2.47
N PRO A 658 -19.38 11.26 -3.24
CA PRO A 658 -19.85 11.91 -4.48
C PRO A 658 -20.30 13.36 -4.31
N ALA A 659 -20.89 13.70 -3.16
CA ALA A 659 -21.29 15.06 -2.82
C ALA A 659 -20.09 16.01 -2.73
N ALA A 660 -18.99 15.57 -2.11
CA ALA A 660 -17.79 16.38 -1.92
C ALA A 660 -17.09 16.66 -3.26
N HIS A 661 -16.85 15.61 -4.05
CA HIS A 661 -16.20 15.76 -5.36
C HIS A 661 -17.04 16.57 -6.34
N THR A 662 -18.38 16.40 -6.33
CA THR A 662 -19.25 17.22 -7.17
C THR A 662 -19.20 18.69 -6.73
N ALA A 663 -19.26 18.97 -5.42
CA ALA A 663 -19.12 20.34 -4.93
C ALA A 663 -17.79 20.97 -5.34
N ALA A 664 -16.69 20.22 -5.19
CA ALA A 664 -15.34 20.63 -5.58
C ALA A 664 -15.25 21.00 -7.07
N ILE A 665 -15.78 20.15 -7.95
CA ILE A 665 -15.79 20.40 -9.41
C ILE A 665 -16.53 21.70 -9.72
N TYR A 666 -17.69 21.94 -9.13
CA TYR A 666 -18.50 23.13 -9.42
C TYR A 666 -17.84 24.41 -8.87
N LEU A 667 -17.31 24.38 -7.65
CA LEU A 667 -16.60 25.50 -7.05
C LEU A 667 -15.30 25.83 -7.80
N ALA A 668 -14.56 24.80 -8.23
CA ALA A 668 -13.34 24.99 -9.00
C ALA A 668 -13.64 25.58 -10.38
N ARG A 669 -14.75 25.18 -11.01
CA ARG A 669 -15.23 25.79 -12.26
C ARG A 669 -15.70 27.24 -12.09
N ALA A 670 -16.05 27.65 -10.88
CA ALA A 670 -16.33 29.03 -10.52
C ALA A 670 -15.06 29.81 -10.11
N GLU A 671 -13.87 29.25 -10.33
CA GLU A 671 -12.56 29.87 -10.02
C GLU A 671 -12.35 30.19 -8.53
N LEU A 672 -13.10 29.54 -7.62
CA LEU A 672 -13.00 29.72 -6.16
C LEU A 672 -11.90 28.88 -5.49
N LYS A 673 -11.10 28.14 -6.27
CA LYS A 673 -9.98 27.27 -5.82
C LYS A 673 -10.30 26.51 -4.51
N PRO A 674 -11.32 25.65 -4.49
CA PRO A 674 -11.74 24.98 -3.26
C PRO A 674 -10.69 24.00 -2.75
N VAL A 675 -10.60 23.89 -1.42
CA VAL A 675 -9.80 22.86 -0.73
C VAL A 675 -10.73 21.76 -0.20
N LEU A 676 -10.49 20.52 -0.60
CA LEU A 676 -11.28 19.36 -0.18
C LEU A 676 -10.45 18.47 0.76
N TYR A 677 -11.00 18.20 1.94
CA TYR A 677 -10.43 17.30 2.95
C TYR A 677 -11.10 15.93 2.89
N GLU A 678 -10.38 14.92 2.43
CA GLU A 678 -10.95 13.60 2.13
C GLU A 678 -11.14 12.71 3.37
N GLY A 679 -10.37 12.95 4.43
CA GLY A 679 -10.25 12.06 5.58
C GLY A 679 -9.36 10.84 5.30
N PHE A 680 -8.41 10.54 6.19
CA PHE A 680 -7.60 9.33 6.11
C PHE A 680 -8.22 8.24 6.98
N LEU A 681 -9.01 7.34 6.38
CA LEU A 681 -9.78 6.30 7.09
C LEU A 681 -10.79 6.85 8.13
N ALA A 682 -11.36 8.03 7.86
CA ALA A 682 -12.35 8.64 8.75
C ALA A 682 -13.56 7.71 8.95
N ASN A 683 -13.99 7.53 10.20
CA ASN A 683 -15.03 6.56 10.60
C ASN A 683 -14.74 5.10 10.18
N GLY A 684 -13.46 4.73 9.99
CA GLY A 684 -13.04 3.39 9.56
C GLY A 684 -13.27 3.12 8.07
N ILE A 685 -13.49 4.15 7.25
CA ILE A 685 -13.80 4.03 5.82
C ILE A 685 -12.77 4.83 5.02
N ALA A 686 -12.24 4.25 3.95
CA ALA A 686 -11.27 4.91 3.08
C ALA A 686 -11.84 6.17 2.39
N ALA A 687 -10.94 7.03 1.94
CA ALA A 687 -11.29 8.18 1.11
C ALA A 687 -12.13 7.73 -0.10
N GLY A 688 -13.28 8.36 -0.29
CA GLY A 688 -14.32 7.97 -1.25
C GLY A 688 -15.63 7.54 -0.57
N GLY A 689 -15.60 7.33 0.75
CA GLY A 689 -16.78 6.99 1.56
C GLY A 689 -17.31 5.58 1.28
N GLN A 690 -18.55 5.30 1.70
CA GLN A 690 -19.18 3.97 1.60
C GLN A 690 -19.18 3.40 0.17
N LEU A 691 -19.24 4.27 -0.85
CA LEU A 691 -19.29 3.87 -2.25
C LEU A 691 -18.03 3.12 -2.72
N THR A 692 -16.88 3.35 -2.08
CA THR A 692 -15.63 2.61 -2.36
C THR A 692 -15.77 1.10 -2.13
N THR A 693 -16.67 0.71 -1.23
CA THR A 693 -16.91 -0.71 -0.91
C THR A 693 -17.91 -1.37 -1.85
N THR A 694 -18.57 -0.61 -2.73
CA THR A 694 -19.57 -1.11 -3.67
C THR A 694 -18.89 -1.76 -4.87
N THR A 695 -19.27 -2.99 -5.19
CA THR A 695 -18.67 -3.79 -6.26
C THR A 695 -19.13 -3.35 -7.66
N ASP A 696 -20.40 -3.00 -7.83
CA ASP A 696 -20.97 -2.54 -9.10
C ASP A 696 -22.01 -1.43 -8.91
N VAL A 697 -21.91 -0.37 -9.69
CA VAL A 697 -22.78 0.82 -9.67
C VAL A 697 -23.46 0.97 -11.03
N GLU A 698 -24.67 0.45 -11.14
CA GLU A 698 -25.48 0.52 -12.37
C GLU A 698 -26.41 1.73 -12.42
N ASN A 699 -26.62 2.42 -11.29
CA ASN A 699 -27.58 3.51 -11.12
C ASN A 699 -26.96 4.92 -11.22
N PHE A 700 -25.70 5.04 -11.67
CA PHE A 700 -25.04 6.31 -11.92
C PHE A 700 -24.96 6.59 -13.44
N PRO A 701 -25.67 7.59 -13.97
CA PRO A 701 -25.68 7.88 -15.41
C PRO A 701 -24.29 8.22 -15.95
N GLY A 702 -24.04 7.85 -17.21
CA GLY A 702 -22.73 8.04 -17.88
C GLY A 702 -21.93 6.74 -18.02
N PHE A 703 -22.32 5.67 -17.32
CA PHE A 703 -21.66 4.37 -17.35
C PHE A 703 -22.64 3.29 -17.86
N PRO A 704 -22.80 3.11 -19.19
CA PRO A 704 -23.83 2.24 -19.76
C PRO A 704 -23.66 0.75 -19.45
N LYS A 705 -22.50 0.35 -18.90
CA LYS A 705 -22.20 -1.03 -18.49
C LYS A 705 -22.11 -1.19 -16.97
N GLY A 706 -22.49 -0.17 -16.19
CA GLY A 706 -22.10 -0.06 -14.79
C GLY A 706 -20.63 0.36 -14.63
N ILE A 707 -20.22 0.62 -13.40
CA ILE A 707 -18.85 0.97 -13.00
C ILE A 707 -18.60 0.49 -11.58
N GLY A 708 -17.38 0.06 -11.26
CA GLY A 708 -17.03 -0.29 -9.87
C GLY A 708 -17.11 0.94 -8.95
N GLY A 709 -17.55 0.76 -7.70
CA GLY A 709 -17.71 1.88 -6.76
C GLY A 709 -16.40 2.62 -6.48
N GLN A 710 -15.30 1.88 -6.29
CA GLN A 710 -13.96 2.46 -6.17
C GLN A 710 -13.55 3.23 -7.44
N GLU A 711 -13.76 2.63 -8.62
CA GLU A 711 -13.40 3.23 -9.91
C GLU A 711 -14.17 4.53 -10.18
N LEU A 712 -15.46 4.57 -9.82
CA LEU A 712 -16.27 5.77 -9.89
C LEU A 712 -15.71 6.89 -9.00
N MET A 713 -15.34 6.57 -7.75
CA MET A 713 -14.77 7.56 -6.83
C MET A 713 -13.41 8.06 -7.30
N ASP A 714 -12.55 7.18 -7.80
CA ASP A 714 -11.26 7.55 -8.39
C ASP A 714 -11.45 8.50 -9.57
N ASN A 715 -12.39 8.20 -10.48
CA ASN A 715 -12.73 9.07 -11.62
C ASN A 715 -13.27 10.44 -11.19
N MET A 716 -14.11 10.49 -10.14
CA MET A 716 -14.62 11.76 -9.60
C MET A 716 -13.48 12.59 -8.96
N ARG A 717 -12.56 11.93 -8.26
CA ARG A 717 -11.38 12.55 -7.65
C ARG A 717 -10.45 13.15 -8.70
N GLU A 718 -10.11 12.38 -9.74
CA GLU A 718 -9.31 12.85 -10.87
C GLU A 718 -9.98 14.05 -11.57
N GLN A 719 -11.30 14.03 -11.69
CA GLN A 719 -12.06 15.14 -12.24
C GLN A 719 -11.97 16.40 -11.37
N SER A 720 -12.09 16.28 -10.04
CA SER A 720 -11.92 17.42 -9.11
C SER A 720 -10.51 18.03 -9.22
N GLU A 721 -9.45 17.20 -9.19
CA GLU A 721 -8.06 17.67 -9.33
C GLU A 721 -7.85 18.38 -10.68
N ARG A 722 -8.38 17.81 -11.77
CA ARG A 722 -8.28 18.39 -13.12
C ARG A 722 -8.88 19.80 -13.21
N PHE A 723 -9.94 20.09 -12.47
CA PHE A 723 -10.57 21.42 -12.47
C PHE A 723 -9.90 22.42 -11.53
N GLY A 724 -8.87 22.02 -10.77
CA GLY A 724 -8.09 22.91 -9.90
C GLY A 724 -8.51 22.89 -8.43
N THR A 725 -9.22 21.85 -7.99
CA THR A 725 -9.43 21.60 -6.55
C THR A 725 -8.13 21.16 -5.89
N GLU A 726 -7.77 21.77 -4.76
CA GLU A 726 -6.71 21.24 -3.89
C GLU A 726 -7.29 20.14 -3.02
N ILE A 727 -6.75 18.92 -3.13
CA ILE A 727 -7.22 17.78 -2.35
C ILE A 727 -6.20 17.45 -1.27
N VAL A 728 -6.64 17.49 -0.01
CA VAL A 728 -5.84 17.15 1.16
C VAL A 728 -6.35 15.84 1.74
N THR A 729 -5.55 14.78 1.63
CA THR A 729 -5.88 13.46 2.17
C THR A 729 -5.53 13.38 3.67
N GLU A 730 -6.26 14.16 4.47
CA GLU A 730 -6.14 14.21 5.92
C GLU A 730 -7.52 14.37 6.57
N THR A 731 -7.68 13.90 7.81
CA THR A 731 -8.92 14.05 8.57
C THR A 731 -8.95 15.40 9.28
N VAL A 732 -10.07 16.12 9.18
CA VAL A 732 -10.33 17.29 10.03
C VAL A 732 -10.80 16.78 11.40
N ALA A 733 -9.98 16.99 12.43
CA ALA A 733 -10.22 16.49 13.77
C ALA A 733 -11.08 17.42 14.62
N LYS A 734 -11.03 18.73 14.34
CA LYS A 734 -11.76 19.75 15.10
C LYS A 734 -12.17 20.93 14.23
N VAL A 735 -13.36 21.48 14.47
CA VAL A 735 -13.86 22.71 13.85
C VAL A 735 -14.44 23.65 14.89
N ASP A 736 -14.31 24.95 14.66
CA ASP A 736 -14.95 26.04 15.41
C ASP A 736 -15.69 26.94 14.42
N LEU A 737 -17.02 26.86 14.46
CA LEU A 737 -17.96 27.57 13.60
C LEU A 737 -18.53 28.84 14.26
N SER A 738 -18.03 29.23 15.44
CA SER A 738 -18.61 30.33 16.23
C SER A 738 -18.38 31.72 15.64
N LYS A 739 -17.29 31.90 14.86
CA LYS A 739 -16.91 33.16 14.23
C LYS A 739 -16.27 32.92 12.88
N ARG A 740 -16.54 33.82 11.92
CA ARG A 740 -15.87 33.85 10.61
C ARG A 740 -14.58 34.70 10.67
N PRO A 741 -13.49 34.33 9.94
CA PRO A 741 -13.33 33.06 9.24
C PRO A 741 -13.35 31.89 10.22
N PHE A 742 -14.02 30.81 9.82
CA PHE A 742 -14.14 29.59 10.63
C PHE A 742 -12.77 28.96 10.84
N LYS A 743 -12.58 28.30 11.97
CA LYS A 743 -11.31 27.69 12.32
C LYS A 743 -11.43 26.18 12.32
N TYR A 744 -10.37 25.50 11.92
CA TYR A 744 -10.30 24.04 11.98
C TYR A 744 -8.86 23.56 12.19
N TRP A 745 -8.75 22.31 12.64
CA TRP A 745 -7.48 21.62 12.91
C TRP A 745 -7.52 20.23 12.31
N THR A 746 -6.38 19.78 11.80
CA THR A 746 -6.24 18.46 11.19
C THR A 746 -5.79 17.44 12.24
N GLU A 747 -5.94 16.16 11.94
CA GLU A 747 -5.69 15.05 12.88
C GLU A 747 -4.24 14.96 13.35
N TRP A 748 -3.27 15.33 12.51
CA TRP A 748 -1.85 15.20 12.81
C TRP A 748 -1.20 16.52 13.29
N ASP A 749 -1.97 17.61 13.36
CA ASP A 749 -1.50 18.92 13.83
C ASP A 749 -2.60 19.67 14.60
N ASP A 750 -2.60 19.51 15.93
CA ASP A 750 -3.53 20.16 16.85
C ASP A 750 -3.12 21.59 17.23
N LYS A 751 -1.95 22.05 16.80
CA LYS A 751 -1.37 23.36 17.16
C LYS A 751 -1.53 24.38 16.04
N THR A 752 -1.55 23.94 14.79
CA THR A 752 -1.72 24.84 13.64
C THR A 752 -3.20 25.13 13.40
N GLU A 753 -3.59 26.40 13.58
CA GLU A 753 -4.94 26.86 13.30
C GLU A 753 -5.08 27.15 11.81
N HIS A 754 -5.97 26.41 11.14
CA HIS A 754 -6.38 26.69 9.77
C HIS A 754 -7.69 27.48 9.75
N THR A 755 -7.95 28.17 8.64
CA THR A 755 -9.10 29.09 8.52
C THR A 755 -9.80 28.96 7.18
N ALA A 756 -11.14 29.05 7.19
CA ALA A 756 -12.00 28.97 6.01
C ALA A 756 -13.11 30.03 6.06
N ASP A 757 -13.39 30.69 4.93
CA ASP A 757 -14.43 31.73 4.87
C ASP A 757 -15.83 31.12 4.75
N SER A 758 -15.90 29.90 4.22
CA SER A 758 -17.10 29.08 4.10
C SER A 758 -16.74 27.58 4.06
N ILE A 759 -17.66 26.74 4.54
CA ILE A 759 -17.48 25.28 4.65
C ILE A 759 -18.69 24.54 4.06
N ILE A 760 -18.45 23.55 3.21
CA ILE A 760 -19.43 22.50 2.85
C ILE A 760 -19.13 21.24 3.66
N ILE A 761 -20.13 20.77 4.40
CA ILE A 761 -20.11 19.52 5.14
C ILE A 761 -20.68 18.41 4.25
N ALA A 762 -19.81 17.50 3.84
CA ALA A 762 -20.13 16.35 2.98
C ALA A 762 -19.60 15.03 3.56
N THR A 763 -19.63 14.91 4.90
CA THR A 763 -19.04 13.79 5.66
C THR A 763 -19.80 12.47 5.55
N GLY A 764 -21.00 12.48 4.97
CA GLY A 764 -21.80 11.28 4.69
C GLY A 764 -22.44 10.64 5.92
N ALA A 765 -22.84 9.37 5.78
CA ALA A 765 -23.44 8.55 6.83
C ALA A 765 -22.97 7.09 6.71
N SER A 766 -22.98 6.36 7.82
CA SER A 766 -22.57 4.96 7.87
C SER A 766 -23.75 4.05 8.23
N ALA A 767 -23.89 2.94 7.52
CA ALA A 767 -24.92 1.97 7.83
C ALA A 767 -24.68 1.32 9.20
N ARG A 768 -25.76 1.15 9.99
CA ARG A 768 -25.68 0.42 11.25
C ARG A 768 -25.50 -1.06 10.98
N ARG A 769 -24.49 -1.64 11.63
CA ARG A 769 -24.14 -3.05 11.56
C ARG A 769 -24.60 -3.78 12.81
N LEU A 770 -24.89 -5.08 12.70
CA LEU A 770 -25.42 -5.87 13.82
C LEU A 770 -24.36 -6.70 14.55
N GLY A 771 -23.16 -6.83 13.98
CA GLY A 771 -22.06 -7.62 14.52
C GLY A 771 -22.35 -9.13 14.49
N LEU A 772 -23.08 -9.62 13.49
CA LEU A 772 -23.45 -11.03 13.41
C LEU A 772 -22.22 -11.90 13.08
N PRO A 773 -22.08 -13.11 13.66
CA PRO A 773 -21.03 -14.03 13.25
C PRO A 773 -21.09 -14.31 11.74
N GLY A 774 -19.99 -14.09 11.03
CA GLY A 774 -19.90 -14.20 9.57
C GLY A 774 -20.18 -12.90 8.81
N GLU A 775 -20.67 -11.84 9.46
CA GLU A 775 -21.03 -10.58 8.81
C GLU A 775 -19.85 -9.94 8.06
N ASP A 776 -18.66 -9.84 8.66
CA ASP A 776 -17.48 -9.26 8.00
C ASP A 776 -17.05 -10.03 6.75
N LYS A 777 -17.24 -11.35 6.74
CA LYS A 777 -16.83 -12.21 5.61
C LYS A 777 -17.74 -12.03 4.40
N TYR A 778 -19.04 -11.87 4.63
CA TYR A 778 -20.05 -11.80 3.57
C TYR A 778 -20.55 -10.37 3.31
N TRP A 779 -19.96 -9.37 3.97
CA TRP A 779 -20.20 -7.95 3.68
C TRP A 779 -19.84 -7.67 2.22
N GLN A 780 -20.78 -7.09 1.46
CA GLN A 780 -20.68 -6.88 0.00
C GLN A 780 -20.59 -8.17 -0.84
N ASN A 781 -20.67 -9.36 -0.21
CA ASN A 781 -20.67 -10.69 -0.84
C ASN A 781 -21.94 -11.48 -0.42
N GLY A 782 -23.08 -10.81 -0.54
CA GLY A 782 -24.39 -11.32 -0.15
C GLY A 782 -25.06 -10.55 1.00
N ILE A 783 -24.31 -9.72 1.73
CA ILE A 783 -24.87 -8.77 2.70
C ILE A 783 -24.78 -7.36 2.13
N SER A 784 -25.88 -6.61 2.19
CA SER A 784 -25.97 -5.21 1.77
C SER A 784 -26.73 -4.37 2.82
N ALA A 785 -26.43 -3.08 2.88
CA ALA A 785 -27.18 -2.11 3.66
C ALA A 785 -28.10 -1.21 2.81
N CYS A 786 -28.17 -1.44 1.49
CA CYS A 786 -29.01 -0.69 0.57
C CYS A 786 -29.70 -1.62 -0.43
N ALA A 787 -30.94 -2.00 -0.14
CA ALA A 787 -31.73 -2.83 -1.06
C ALA A 787 -31.99 -2.17 -2.41
N VAL A 788 -32.09 -0.84 -2.47
CA VAL A 788 -32.34 -0.11 -3.72
C VAL A 788 -31.12 -0.09 -4.63
N CYS A 789 -29.92 -0.01 -4.04
CA CYS A 789 -28.65 0.03 -4.74
C CYS A 789 -28.30 -1.37 -5.29
N ASP A 790 -28.31 -2.38 -4.42
CA ASP A 790 -27.72 -3.68 -4.75
C ASP A 790 -28.78 -4.73 -5.08
N GLY A 791 -30.06 -4.50 -4.77
CA GLY A 791 -31.11 -5.51 -4.91
C GLY A 791 -31.37 -5.99 -6.34
N ALA A 792 -30.92 -5.24 -7.35
CA ALA A 792 -31.03 -5.61 -8.76
C ALA A 792 -29.84 -6.42 -9.29
N VAL A 793 -28.74 -6.48 -8.53
CA VAL A 793 -27.49 -7.16 -8.93
C VAL A 793 -27.78 -8.65 -9.24
N PRO A 794 -27.18 -9.23 -10.29
CA PRO A 794 -27.51 -10.59 -10.76
C PRO A 794 -27.48 -11.69 -9.70
N ILE A 795 -26.66 -11.53 -8.66
CA ILE A 795 -26.50 -12.52 -7.58
C ILE A 795 -27.77 -12.72 -6.73
N PHE A 796 -28.64 -11.70 -6.63
CA PHE A 796 -29.87 -11.75 -5.82
C PHE A 796 -31.11 -12.16 -6.63
N ARG A 797 -30.97 -12.29 -7.96
CA ARG A 797 -32.08 -12.53 -8.86
C ARG A 797 -32.61 -13.96 -8.73
N ASN A 798 -33.93 -14.09 -8.54
CA ASN A 798 -34.64 -15.34 -8.29
C ASN A 798 -34.12 -16.12 -7.07
N LYS A 799 -33.53 -15.43 -6.09
CA LYS A 799 -33.03 -16.04 -4.85
C LYS A 799 -33.86 -15.67 -3.61
N PRO A 800 -33.86 -16.49 -2.55
CA PRO A 800 -34.43 -16.13 -1.26
C PRO A 800 -33.58 -15.05 -0.59
N LEU A 801 -34.23 -13.94 -0.22
CA LEU A 801 -33.60 -12.77 0.39
C LEU A 801 -34.16 -12.52 1.78
N VAL A 802 -33.36 -11.92 2.65
CA VAL A 802 -33.72 -11.62 4.04
C VAL A 802 -33.55 -10.12 4.28
N VAL A 803 -34.52 -9.49 4.93
CA VAL A 803 -34.45 -8.10 5.39
C VAL A 803 -34.54 -8.10 6.90
N ILE A 804 -33.63 -7.42 7.59
CA ILE A 804 -33.71 -7.21 9.04
C ILE A 804 -34.13 -5.78 9.32
N GLY A 805 -35.31 -5.65 9.94
CA GLY A 805 -35.89 -4.35 10.28
C GLY A 805 -37.40 -4.43 10.43
N GLY A 806 -37.99 -3.45 11.12
CA GLY A 806 -39.44 -3.41 11.37
C GLY A 806 -40.10 -2.06 11.14
N GLY A 807 -39.36 -1.06 10.64
CA GLY A 807 -39.87 0.28 10.31
C GLY A 807 -40.38 0.40 8.87
N ASP A 808 -40.76 1.62 8.47
CA ASP A 808 -41.21 1.89 7.10
C ASP A 808 -40.13 1.56 6.06
N SER A 809 -38.86 1.92 6.31
CA SER A 809 -37.73 1.58 5.43
C SER A 809 -37.62 0.08 5.17
N ALA A 810 -37.75 -0.76 6.21
CA ALA A 810 -37.71 -2.22 6.06
C ALA A 810 -38.87 -2.74 5.21
N ALA A 811 -40.06 -2.14 5.34
CA ALA A 811 -41.21 -2.51 4.52
C ALA A 811 -41.04 -2.08 3.06
N GLU A 812 -40.50 -0.88 2.80
CA GLU A 812 -40.22 -0.38 1.45
C GLU A 812 -39.14 -1.21 0.76
N GLU A 813 -38.03 -1.48 1.44
CA GLU A 813 -36.91 -2.29 0.93
C GLU A 813 -37.34 -3.72 0.65
N ALA A 814 -38.06 -4.36 1.58
CA ALA A 814 -38.58 -5.71 1.35
C ALA A 814 -39.51 -5.77 0.14
N MET A 815 -40.40 -4.80 -0.01
CA MET A 815 -41.29 -4.70 -1.17
C MET A 815 -40.51 -4.49 -2.47
N PHE A 816 -39.46 -3.65 -2.45
CA PHE A 816 -38.60 -3.44 -3.61
C PHE A 816 -37.91 -4.73 -4.05
N LEU A 817 -37.33 -5.47 -3.09
CA LEU A 817 -36.63 -6.73 -3.36
C LEU A 817 -37.53 -7.82 -3.95
N THR A 818 -38.85 -7.79 -3.70
CA THR A 818 -39.78 -8.78 -4.32
C THR A 818 -39.83 -8.74 -5.85
N LYS A 819 -39.34 -7.65 -6.46
CA LYS A 819 -39.20 -7.52 -7.92
C LYS A 819 -38.10 -8.42 -8.48
N TYR A 820 -37.08 -8.74 -7.69
CA TYR A 820 -35.89 -9.47 -8.12
C TYR A 820 -35.76 -10.83 -7.43
N GLY A 821 -36.01 -10.90 -6.11
CA GLY A 821 -35.95 -12.13 -5.34
C GLY A 821 -37.09 -13.10 -5.64
N SER A 822 -36.84 -14.39 -5.38
CA SER A 822 -37.89 -15.42 -5.42
C SER A 822 -38.85 -15.28 -4.26
N HIS A 823 -38.32 -14.97 -3.06
CA HIS A 823 -39.06 -14.75 -1.82
C HIS A 823 -38.27 -13.83 -0.89
N VAL A 824 -38.95 -13.01 -0.09
CA VAL A 824 -38.33 -12.07 0.88
C VAL A 824 -38.83 -12.36 2.29
N THR A 825 -37.90 -12.67 3.20
CA THR A 825 -38.22 -12.89 4.62
C THR A 825 -37.82 -11.66 5.43
N VAL A 826 -38.77 -11.07 6.16
CA VAL A 826 -38.52 -9.89 7.01
C VAL A 826 -38.43 -10.33 8.46
N LEU A 827 -37.26 -10.16 9.08
CA LEU A 827 -37.05 -10.47 10.49
C LEU A 827 -37.33 -9.23 11.35
N VAL A 828 -38.27 -9.39 12.27
CA VAL A 828 -38.70 -8.34 13.20
C VAL A 828 -38.43 -8.83 14.61
N ARG A 829 -37.57 -8.10 15.34
CA ARG A 829 -37.18 -8.47 16.72
C ARG A 829 -38.31 -8.39 17.76
N LYS A 830 -39.45 -7.80 17.41
CA LYS A 830 -40.63 -7.65 18.27
C LYS A 830 -41.82 -8.41 17.69
N ASP A 831 -42.91 -8.46 18.44
CA ASP A 831 -44.20 -9.05 18.09
C ASP A 831 -45.05 -8.18 17.14
N HIS A 832 -44.58 -6.99 16.78
CA HIS A 832 -45.27 -6.04 15.90
C HIS A 832 -44.31 -5.28 14.98
N LEU A 833 -44.83 -4.77 13.85
CA LEU A 833 -44.12 -3.83 12.98
C LEU A 833 -44.24 -2.40 13.52
N ARG A 834 -43.14 -1.65 13.50
CA ARG A 834 -43.12 -0.19 13.76
C ARG A 834 -43.56 0.61 12.51
N ALA A 835 -43.52 -0.01 11.33
CA ALA A 835 -43.97 0.59 10.08
C ALA A 835 -45.40 1.17 10.21
N SER A 836 -45.65 2.25 9.46
CA SER A 836 -46.97 2.85 9.32
C SER A 836 -48.02 1.81 8.93
N LYS A 837 -49.26 2.01 9.39
CA LYS A 837 -50.37 1.05 9.15
C LYS A 837 -50.54 0.72 7.66
N THR A 838 -50.38 1.71 6.80
CA THR A 838 -50.47 1.55 5.35
C THR A 838 -49.35 0.67 4.80
N MET A 839 -48.10 0.90 5.22
CA MET A 839 -46.96 0.11 4.77
C MET A 839 -46.99 -1.31 5.31
N ALA A 840 -47.31 -1.49 6.59
CA ALA A 840 -47.48 -2.81 7.19
C ALA A 840 -48.56 -3.63 6.46
N LYS A 841 -49.71 -3.02 6.14
CA LYS A 841 -50.78 -3.68 5.37
C LYS A 841 -50.32 -4.09 3.97
N ARG A 842 -49.55 -3.24 3.28
CA ARG A 842 -48.99 -3.54 1.95
C ARG A 842 -47.99 -4.69 2.00
N LEU A 843 -47.09 -4.66 2.99
CA LEU A 843 -46.07 -5.68 3.19
C LEU A 843 -46.70 -7.06 3.45
N LEU A 844 -47.66 -7.12 4.38
CA LEU A 844 -48.36 -8.36 4.75
C LEU A 844 -49.27 -8.90 3.65
N ALA A 845 -49.73 -8.06 2.72
CA ALA A 845 -50.55 -8.49 1.59
C ALA A 845 -49.73 -9.10 0.43
N ASN A 846 -48.40 -8.94 0.42
CA ASN A 846 -47.56 -9.44 -0.66
C ASN A 846 -47.22 -10.92 -0.46
N LYS A 847 -47.61 -11.77 -1.43
CA LYS A 847 -47.42 -13.22 -1.38
C LYS A 847 -45.96 -13.67 -1.42
N LYS A 848 -45.05 -12.82 -1.93
CA LYS A 848 -43.60 -13.07 -1.94
C LYS A 848 -42.90 -12.65 -0.65
N VAL A 849 -43.65 -12.17 0.35
CA VAL A 849 -43.08 -11.71 1.62
C VAL A 849 -43.56 -12.59 2.76
N THR A 850 -42.64 -12.95 3.66
CA THR A 850 -42.98 -13.55 4.95
C THR A 850 -42.37 -12.72 6.07
N VAL A 851 -43.21 -12.23 6.98
CA VAL A 851 -42.74 -11.49 8.16
C VAL A 851 -42.61 -12.47 9.33
N ARG A 852 -41.43 -12.55 9.92
CA ARG A 852 -41.12 -13.37 11.11
C ARG A 852 -40.98 -12.44 12.32
N TYR A 853 -41.99 -12.46 13.18
CA TYR A 853 -42.00 -11.72 14.44
C TYR A 853 -41.17 -12.41 15.52
N ASN A 854 -40.74 -11.66 16.53
CA ASN A 854 -39.88 -12.14 17.62
C ASN A 854 -38.67 -12.93 17.11
N THR A 855 -38.10 -12.51 15.97
CA THR A 855 -37.01 -13.24 15.31
C THR A 855 -35.86 -12.27 15.03
N VAL A 856 -34.64 -12.68 15.38
CA VAL A 856 -33.40 -11.96 15.12
C VAL A 856 -32.45 -12.80 14.28
N GLY A 857 -31.48 -12.15 13.64
CA GLY A 857 -30.40 -12.83 12.96
C GLY A 857 -29.42 -13.48 13.93
N GLY A 858 -28.98 -14.70 13.63
CA GLY A 858 -27.87 -15.41 14.27
C GLY A 858 -26.64 -15.39 13.38
N GLU A 859 -26.07 -16.56 13.09
CA GLU A 859 -24.89 -16.73 12.24
C GLU A 859 -25.22 -16.69 10.74
N ILE A 860 -24.30 -16.12 9.96
CA ILE A 860 -24.34 -16.07 8.49
C ILE A 860 -23.31 -17.05 7.94
N THR A 861 -23.74 -17.92 7.03
CA THR A 861 -22.87 -18.92 6.39
C THR A 861 -23.02 -18.88 4.87
N GLY A 862 -21.97 -19.33 4.18
CA GLY A 862 -21.82 -19.17 2.74
C GLY A 862 -21.06 -20.33 2.11
N ASP A 863 -20.91 -20.27 0.80
CA ASP A 863 -20.18 -21.27 0.03
C ASP A 863 -18.66 -21.02 0.03
N ASP A 864 -17.91 -21.97 -0.55
CA ASP A 864 -16.45 -21.91 -0.67
C ASP A 864 -15.97 -20.75 -1.57
N LYS A 865 -16.87 -20.15 -2.36
CA LYS A 865 -16.59 -18.99 -3.22
C LYS A 865 -16.75 -17.66 -2.49
N GLY A 866 -17.18 -17.69 -1.22
CA GLY A 866 -17.32 -16.51 -0.39
C GLY A 866 -18.68 -15.81 -0.51
N LEU A 867 -19.70 -16.45 -1.10
CA LEU A 867 -21.05 -15.89 -1.20
C LEU A 867 -21.96 -16.42 -0.08
N MET A 868 -22.79 -15.54 0.49
CA MET A 868 -23.82 -15.92 1.46
C MET A 868 -24.82 -16.93 0.85
N THR A 869 -25.14 -17.99 1.59
CA THR A 869 -26.14 -18.98 1.18
C THR A 869 -27.17 -19.32 2.24
N HIS A 870 -26.81 -19.21 3.53
CA HIS A 870 -27.71 -19.55 4.64
C HIS A 870 -27.53 -18.59 5.81
N MET A 871 -28.60 -18.45 6.59
CA MET A 871 -28.60 -17.68 7.83
C MET A 871 -29.35 -18.43 8.92
N ILE A 872 -28.85 -18.36 10.16
CA ILE A 872 -29.58 -18.83 11.33
C ILE A 872 -30.55 -17.74 11.78
N PHE A 873 -31.83 -18.09 11.89
CA PHE A 873 -32.85 -17.28 12.52
C PHE A 873 -33.01 -17.72 13.97
N LYS A 874 -33.03 -16.78 14.89
CA LYS A 874 -33.13 -17.06 16.33
C LYS A 874 -34.35 -16.37 16.90
N ASN A 875 -35.17 -17.10 17.64
CA ASN A 875 -36.23 -16.51 18.44
C ASN A 875 -35.73 -16.36 19.88
N PRO A 876 -35.43 -15.14 20.36
CA PRO A 876 -34.91 -14.95 21.71
C PRO A 876 -35.94 -15.22 22.82
N THR A 877 -37.24 -15.31 22.50
CA THR A 877 -38.29 -15.61 23.47
C THR A 877 -38.46 -17.11 23.69
N THR A 878 -38.34 -17.92 22.63
CA THR A 878 -38.48 -19.39 22.71
C THR A 878 -37.14 -20.12 22.81
N GLY A 879 -36.04 -19.47 22.39
CA GLY A 879 -34.71 -20.08 22.28
C GLY A 879 -34.52 -20.94 21.04
N GLU A 880 -35.52 -21.04 20.16
CA GLU A 880 -35.45 -21.83 18.93
C GLU A 880 -34.52 -21.18 17.89
N GLU A 881 -33.72 -22.01 17.23
CA GLU A 881 -32.84 -21.63 16.13
C GLU A 881 -33.19 -22.44 14.87
N GLU A 882 -33.40 -21.74 13.75
CA GLU A 882 -33.76 -22.31 12.45
C GLU A 882 -32.70 -21.92 11.42
N LYS A 883 -32.08 -22.89 10.74
CA LYS A 883 -31.19 -22.61 9.60
C LYS A 883 -32.03 -22.43 8.34
N ALA A 884 -32.06 -21.23 7.80
CA ALA A 884 -32.82 -20.88 6.60
C ALA A 884 -31.89 -20.61 5.39
N GLU A 885 -32.36 -20.95 4.19
CA GLU A 885 -31.72 -20.54 2.95
C GLU A 885 -31.89 -19.03 2.75
N ALA A 886 -30.78 -18.33 2.56
CA ALA A 886 -30.74 -16.88 2.43
C ALA A 886 -29.51 -16.52 1.60
N ASN A 887 -29.72 -16.21 0.31
CA ASN A 887 -28.62 -15.81 -0.58
C ASN A 887 -28.38 -14.29 -0.59
N GLY A 888 -29.20 -13.54 0.14
CA GLY A 888 -29.01 -12.12 0.36
C GLY A 888 -29.56 -11.67 1.69
N LEU A 889 -28.82 -10.81 2.39
CA LEU A 889 -29.22 -10.16 3.62
C LEU A 889 -29.16 -8.64 3.46
N PHE A 890 -30.26 -7.97 3.77
CA PHE A 890 -30.38 -6.51 3.67
C PHE A 890 -30.69 -5.90 5.05
N TYR A 891 -29.85 -4.97 5.48
CA TYR A 891 -30.03 -4.26 6.75
C TYR A 891 -30.87 -3.00 6.60
N ALA A 892 -32.05 -3.01 7.19
CA ALA A 892 -32.95 -1.86 7.29
C ALA A 892 -33.07 -1.38 8.75
N VAL A 893 -31.92 -1.26 9.44
CA VAL A 893 -31.81 -0.90 10.87
C VAL A 893 -31.39 0.56 11.12
N GLY A 894 -31.25 1.35 10.05
CA GLY A 894 -30.89 2.78 10.10
C GLY A 894 -29.42 3.03 9.78
N HIS A 895 -29.04 4.31 9.75
CA HIS A 895 -27.67 4.76 9.51
C HIS A 895 -27.33 5.84 10.55
N ASP A 896 -26.04 5.98 10.83
CA ASP A 896 -25.49 7.02 11.70
C ASP A 896 -24.80 8.08 10.82
N PRO A 897 -25.34 9.31 10.73
CA PRO A 897 -24.71 10.40 9.99
C PRO A 897 -23.42 10.84 10.67
N ALA A 898 -22.41 11.22 9.87
CA ALA A 898 -21.08 11.59 10.35
C ALA A 898 -21.05 13.05 10.85
N THR A 899 -21.84 13.36 11.89
CA THR A 899 -22.04 14.72 12.43
C THR A 899 -21.31 14.99 13.73
N ALA A 900 -20.56 14.01 14.27
CA ALA A 900 -19.88 14.11 15.56
C ALA A 900 -18.96 15.35 15.67
N LEU A 901 -18.28 15.71 14.57
CA LEU A 901 -17.40 16.87 14.47
C LEU A 901 -18.13 18.23 14.67
N PHE A 902 -19.43 18.28 14.33
CA PHE A 902 -20.23 19.51 14.31
C PHE A 902 -21.26 19.57 15.45
N LYS A 903 -21.18 18.61 16.38
CA LYS A 903 -22.09 18.50 17.51
C LYS A 903 -22.10 19.80 18.32
N GLU A 904 -23.29 20.24 18.73
CA GLU A 904 -23.53 21.48 19.47
C GLU A 904 -23.22 22.79 18.71
N GLN A 905 -22.74 22.72 17.46
CA GLN A 905 -22.47 23.89 16.62
C GLN A 905 -23.49 24.04 15.48
N ILE A 906 -24.03 22.93 14.98
CA ILE A 906 -25.04 22.89 13.92
C ILE A 906 -26.28 22.16 14.39
N ASP A 907 -27.45 22.64 13.96
CA ASP A 907 -28.73 22.02 14.26
C ASP A 907 -28.85 20.66 13.57
N THR A 908 -29.06 19.61 14.36
CA THR A 908 -29.36 18.26 13.88
C THR A 908 -30.74 17.83 14.31
N ASP A 909 -31.39 16.98 13.50
CA ASP A 909 -32.65 16.38 13.89
C ASP A 909 -32.48 15.33 15.01
N SER A 910 -33.60 14.71 15.45
CA SER A 910 -33.58 13.70 16.51
C SER A 910 -32.84 12.41 16.14
N GLU A 911 -32.45 12.23 14.88
CA GLU A 911 -31.68 11.08 14.37
C GLU A 911 -30.22 11.47 14.06
N GLY A 912 -29.84 12.74 14.27
CA GLY A 912 -28.48 13.25 14.14
C GLY A 912 -28.12 13.81 12.76
N TYR A 913 -29.07 13.89 11.82
CA TYR A 913 -28.84 14.44 10.48
C TYR A 913 -28.84 15.97 10.53
N ILE A 914 -28.00 16.63 9.73
CA ILE A 914 -27.95 18.10 9.67
C ILE A 914 -29.26 18.64 9.12
N VAL A 915 -29.86 19.60 9.82
CA VAL A 915 -31.07 20.29 9.37
C VAL A 915 -30.70 21.40 8.40
N THR A 916 -31.10 21.23 7.14
CA THR A 916 -31.00 22.27 6.11
C THR A 916 -32.32 22.99 5.93
N LYS A 917 -32.28 24.23 5.43
CA LYS A 917 -33.52 24.93 5.02
C LYS A 917 -34.15 24.15 3.85
N PRO A 918 -35.45 23.80 3.91
CA PRO A 918 -36.08 22.95 2.90
C PRO A 918 -35.86 23.43 1.46
N GLY A 919 -35.32 22.57 0.61
CA GLY A 919 -35.03 22.88 -0.79
C GLY A 919 -33.68 23.55 -1.06
N THR A 920 -32.84 23.73 -0.04
CA THR A 920 -31.51 24.35 -0.13
C THR A 920 -30.48 23.54 0.68
N SER A 921 -29.22 23.97 0.66
CA SER A 921 -28.11 23.39 1.45
C SER A 921 -27.71 24.23 2.69
N TYR A 922 -28.36 25.38 2.92
CA TYR A 922 -28.08 26.26 4.05
C TYR A 922 -28.38 25.59 5.40
N THR A 923 -27.43 25.68 6.32
CA THR A 923 -27.60 25.28 7.73
C THR A 923 -28.09 26.46 8.60
N ASN A 924 -28.13 26.28 9.93
CA ASN A 924 -28.36 27.36 10.89
C ASN A 924 -27.17 28.33 11.02
N VAL A 925 -25.97 27.93 10.59
CA VAL A 925 -24.77 28.77 10.60
C VAL A 925 -24.55 29.39 9.21
N GLU A 926 -24.53 30.71 9.13
CA GLU A 926 -24.32 31.45 7.88
C GLU A 926 -22.92 31.16 7.30
N GLY A 927 -22.85 30.82 6.01
CA GLY A 927 -21.61 30.41 5.35
C GLY A 927 -21.21 28.95 5.58
N VAL A 928 -22.05 28.15 6.25
CA VAL A 928 -21.90 26.70 6.37
C VAL A 928 -23.05 25.98 5.67
N PHE A 929 -22.70 25.06 4.79
CA PHE A 929 -23.60 24.30 3.94
C PHE A 929 -23.48 22.80 4.21
N ALA A 930 -24.53 22.03 3.95
CA ALA A 930 -24.50 20.58 4.08
C ALA A 930 -24.97 19.87 2.81
N ALA A 931 -24.27 18.82 2.41
CA ALA A 931 -24.53 18.06 1.19
C ALA A 931 -24.32 16.56 1.39
N GLY A 932 -25.02 15.76 0.59
CA GLY A 932 -24.97 14.30 0.64
C GLY A 932 -25.69 13.71 1.84
N ASP A 933 -25.29 12.49 2.19
CA ASP A 933 -26.01 11.63 3.14
C ASP A 933 -25.97 12.16 4.58
N VAL A 934 -25.11 13.14 4.89
CA VAL A 934 -25.07 13.79 6.20
C VAL A 934 -26.35 14.60 6.50
N GLN A 935 -27.07 15.03 5.46
CA GLN A 935 -28.35 15.73 5.56
C GLN A 935 -29.50 14.98 4.86
N ASP A 936 -29.20 14.14 3.87
CA ASP A 936 -30.19 13.30 3.20
C ASP A 936 -30.38 11.96 3.92
N LYS A 937 -31.44 11.84 4.72
CA LYS A 937 -31.84 10.56 5.31
C LYS A 937 -32.85 9.75 4.50
N ARG A 938 -33.36 10.30 3.39
CA ARG A 938 -34.49 9.73 2.64
C ARG A 938 -34.05 8.98 1.39
N TYR A 939 -33.18 9.58 0.56
CA TYR A 939 -32.83 9.00 -0.73
C TYR A 939 -31.51 8.23 -0.67
N ARG A 940 -30.42 8.86 -0.19
CA ARG A 940 -29.10 8.22 0.04
C ARG A 940 -28.64 7.39 -1.17
N GLN A 941 -28.70 7.99 -2.34
CA GLN A 941 -28.19 7.39 -3.58
C GLN A 941 -26.97 8.19 -4.03
N ALA A 942 -25.95 7.53 -4.57
CA ALA A 942 -24.74 8.22 -5.05
C ALA A 942 -25.05 9.42 -5.97
N ILE A 943 -26.07 9.28 -6.84
CA ILE A 943 -26.51 10.36 -7.73
C ILE A 943 -27.25 11.50 -7.00
N THR A 944 -28.04 11.22 -5.95
CA THR A 944 -28.68 12.28 -5.16
C THR A 944 -27.65 13.01 -4.31
N SER A 945 -26.66 12.30 -3.76
CA SER A 945 -25.55 12.90 -3.04
C SER A 945 -24.73 13.80 -3.96
N ALA A 946 -24.36 13.34 -5.16
CA ALA A 946 -23.71 14.16 -6.19
C ALA A 946 -24.53 15.42 -6.53
N GLY A 947 -25.83 15.26 -6.80
CA GLY A 947 -26.74 16.38 -7.08
C GLY A 947 -26.80 17.41 -5.95
N SER A 948 -26.87 16.96 -4.70
CA SER A 948 -26.84 17.86 -3.54
C SER A 948 -25.49 18.57 -3.36
N GLY A 949 -24.39 17.95 -3.76
CA GLY A 949 -23.07 18.59 -3.81
C GLY A 949 -23.03 19.74 -4.82
N CYS A 950 -23.65 19.57 -5.98
CA CYS A 950 -23.83 20.66 -6.95
C CYS A 950 -24.67 21.81 -6.38
N ILE A 951 -25.78 21.51 -5.69
CA ILE A 951 -26.62 22.55 -5.05
C ILE A 951 -25.80 23.34 -4.04
N ALA A 952 -25.07 22.65 -3.16
CA ALA A 952 -24.26 23.31 -2.14
C ALA A 952 -23.14 24.17 -2.71
N ALA A 953 -22.50 23.72 -3.79
CA ALA A 953 -21.50 24.52 -4.48
C ALA A 953 -22.07 25.82 -5.08
N LEU A 954 -23.23 25.74 -5.74
CA LEU A 954 -23.86 26.91 -6.34
C LEU A 954 -24.34 27.91 -5.29
N GLU A 955 -24.87 27.44 -4.17
CA GLU A 955 -25.31 28.31 -3.07
C GLU A 955 -24.13 28.91 -2.31
N ALA A 956 -23.03 28.17 -2.14
CA ALA A 956 -21.81 28.68 -1.54
C ALA A 956 -21.12 29.73 -2.41
N GLU A 957 -21.06 29.51 -3.74
CA GLU A 957 -20.54 30.47 -4.70
C GLU A 957 -21.33 31.78 -4.67
N LYS A 958 -22.66 31.68 -4.78
CA LYS A 958 -23.55 32.84 -4.68
C LYS A 958 -23.39 33.58 -3.35
N PHE A 959 -23.33 32.85 -2.23
CA PHE A 959 -23.16 33.44 -0.91
C PHE A 959 -21.85 34.22 -0.79
N LEU A 960 -20.75 33.66 -1.32
CA LEU A 960 -19.47 34.37 -1.35
C LEU A 960 -19.59 35.62 -2.23
N ALA A 961 -20.15 35.52 -3.44
CA ALA A 961 -20.33 36.68 -4.32
C ALA A 961 -21.13 37.84 -3.67
N GLU A 962 -22.25 37.54 -3.00
CA GLU A 962 -23.08 38.55 -2.30
C GLU A 962 -22.33 39.28 -1.16
N GLN A 963 -21.43 38.58 -0.48
CA GLN A 963 -20.57 39.19 0.54
C GLN A 963 -19.53 40.13 -0.08
N GLU A 964 -19.10 39.87 -1.31
CA GLU A 964 -18.18 40.74 -2.07
C GLU A 964 -18.84 42.07 -2.43
N ASP A 965 -20.08 42.03 -2.90
CA ASP A 965 -20.85 43.24 -3.24
C ASP A 965 -21.16 44.08 -2.00
N THR A 966 -21.50 43.44 -0.87
CA THR A 966 -21.80 44.14 0.38
C THR A 966 -20.55 44.81 0.98
N GLU A 967 -19.40 44.15 0.96
CA GLU A 967 -18.12 44.76 1.38
C GLU A 967 -17.71 45.92 0.47
N ASN A 968 -17.88 45.77 -0.85
CA ASN A 968 -17.59 46.82 -1.82
C ASN A 968 -18.50 48.04 -1.67
N ASP A 969 -19.79 47.84 -1.36
CA ASP A 969 -20.74 48.94 -1.16
C ASP A 969 -20.51 49.67 0.17
N LEU A 970 -20.14 48.95 1.24
CA LEU A 970 -19.69 49.56 2.50
C LEU A 970 -18.36 50.33 2.33
N GLU A 971 -17.44 49.84 1.51
CA GLU A 971 -16.21 50.59 1.16
C GLU A 971 -16.52 51.85 0.34
N LYS A 972 -17.50 51.79 -0.58
CA LYS A 972 -17.97 52.97 -1.34
C LYS A 972 -18.68 53.99 -0.46
N GLU A 973 -19.54 53.57 0.48
CA GLU A 973 -20.20 54.47 1.44
C GLU A 973 -19.19 55.14 2.39
N ASN A 974 -18.22 54.38 2.90
CA ASN A 974 -17.14 54.92 3.73
C ASN A 974 -16.19 55.87 2.96
N GLN A 975 -16.08 55.72 1.64
CA GLN A 975 -15.36 56.65 0.77
C GLN A 975 -16.21 57.88 0.40
N ALA A 976 -17.52 57.72 0.23
CA ALA A 976 -18.47 58.81 -0.04
C ALA A 976 -18.61 59.76 1.15
N GLU A 977 -18.57 59.28 2.39
CA GLU A 977 -18.54 60.13 3.59
C GLU A 977 -17.24 60.94 3.75
N LYS A 978 -16.16 60.56 3.05
CA LYS A 978 -14.85 61.23 3.12
C LYS A 978 -14.56 62.20 1.95
N GLY A 979 -15.45 62.30 0.97
CA GLY A 979 -15.25 63.14 -0.21
C GLY A 979 -16.48 63.98 -0.54
N SER A 980 -16.60 65.16 0.07
CA SER A 980 -17.58 66.17 -0.38
C SER A 980 -17.06 66.88 -1.65
N ASN A 981 -17.99 67.09 -2.59
CA ASN A 981 -17.91 67.85 -3.85
C ASN A 981 -17.25 67.17 -5.06
N VAL A 982 -18.02 66.35 -5.80
CA VAL A 982 -18.05 66.40 -7.27
C VAL A 982 -19.48 66.14 -7.77
N VAL A 983 -19.92 66.98 -8.71
CA VAL A 983 -21.24 67.00 -9.34
C VAL A 983 -21.46 65.77 -10.22
N VAL A 984 -22.58 65.08 -10.03
CA VAL A 984 -23.05 63.93 -10.83
C VAL A 984 -23.89 64.43 -12.01
N PRO A 985 -23.67 63.96 -13.26
CA PRO A 985 -24.70 63.99 -14.29
C PRO A 985 -25.51 62.67 -14.24
N GLU A 986 -26.81 62.78 -13.96
CA GLU A 986 -27.80 61.71 -14.18
C GLU A 986 -27.86 61.32 -15.67
N TYR A 987 -27.96 60.03 -15.99
CA TYR A 987 -29.02 59.51 -16.88
C TYR A 987 -29.15 57.97 -16.78
N ARG A 988 -30.24 57.56 -16.10
CA ARG A 988 -31.20 56.49 -16.40
C ARG A 988 -30.74 55.07 -16.78
N SER A 989 -31.08 54.16 -15.87
CA SER A 989 -31.85 52.91 -16.06
C SER A 989 -32.18 52.47 -17.49
N ASN A 990 -31.80 51.22 -17.80
CA ASN A 990 -32.55 50.36 -18.71
C ASN A 990 -32.77 49.00 -18.02
N PRO A 991 -34.02 48.64 -17.65
CA PRO A 991 -34.32 47.35 -17.03
C PRO A 991 -34.71 46.38 -18.14
N LEU A 992 -33.77 45.55 -18.59
CA LEU A 992 -34.01 44.29 -19.30
C LEU A 992 -32.65 43.59 -19.48
N LEU A 993 -32.18 42.95 -18.42
CA LEU A 993 -31.30 41.77 -18.42
C LEU A 993 -31.37 41.11 -17.04
#